data_AF-L8P4T5-F1
#
_entry.id   AF-L8P4T5-F1
#
_cell.length_a   1.000
_cell.length_b   1.000
_cell.length_c   1.000
_cell.angle_alpha   90.00
_cell.angle_beta   90.00
_cell.angle_gamma   90.00
#
_symmetry.space_group_name_H-M   'P 1'
#
loop_
_entity.id
_entity.type
_entity.pdbx_description
1 polymer ?
#
loop_
_entity_poly.entity_id
_entity_poly.type
_entity_poly.pdbx_seq_one_letter_code
_entity_poly.pdbx_strand_id
1 'polypeptide(L)'
;MPDVRGPAFRVPGWVTLPAFLEPHLAARNSTTVAGLPYRIDSALHFSNGGGLYTGQDTRTGRRVVLKEARPYAGLTLDGADAVTRQRREREALERLRGLDCVPALLDHFVLGEHHFLVEEFVEGPTLNSMFVDRCPLVLPEAEDMDTDAYTSWALDMLDEVERAVDAVHGRGLIVGDLHADNMLVRPDGRIVLTDFEGAADVTDRQDQRLAAPGFVVPSGLSGVDIDRYALACLRFFLFLPLTGLFPLDSGKARHFADEIARTFPVPPGFLDDAVRMIGGDGTGGPAGSGTQAWPEPDHQGWTRTRASMTAAIQAAATPDRDDRLFPGDVEQFATPGGGLAFAHGAAGVLYALDAVGAGCHPDHEEWLVRHALRPEPGIRLGFYDGLHGIAYALDHLGHRDVAMKVLDMALGEQWQRLGPDLSGGLAGIGLNLQHFAAATGDPALRDAAFSVADILADRLGPADGAADDTADDAFPYAGLLRGATGPALMFLRLHEDTGDPEFLDLADRALRQDLRRCVVREGGAMEVDEGWRTLPYLGVGSAGIGLVLDDYLAHREDTPFHKSAAAAIRKAATARFFIQPGLFQGMAGMILCLSRPHPPGTAAQRDPVVAEHIRRLSRHALTHRGHFAFPGDQLMRLSTDLATGSAGVLLAVGSALHDRPVRLPFLAPSDRRNGPRGHMPPSPPGQEGGELP
;
A
#
# COMPACT_ATOMS: atom_id res chain seq x y z
N MET A 1 9.25 -9.33 -23.72
CA MET A 1 8.94 -10.50 -24.58
C MET A 1 7.58 -11.02 -24.17
N PRO A 2 6.66 -11.36 -25.10
CA PRO A 2 5.33 -11.79 -24.71
C PRO A 2 5.37 -13.16 -24.03
N ASP A 3 5.14 -13.16 -22.72
CA ASP A 3 4.79 -14.36 -21.96
C ASP A 3 3.34 -14.71 -22.32
N VAL A 4 3.16 -15.59 -23.31
CA VAL A 4 1.82 -15.98 -23.80
C VAL A 4 1.19 -16.93 -22.78
N ARG A 5 0.56 -16.34 -21.75
CA ARG A 5 -0.18 -17.07 -20.71
C ARG A 5 -1.51 -17.55 -21.26
N GLY A 6 -1.57 -18.83 -21.60
CA GLY A 6 -2.79 -19.53 -21.97
C GLY A 6 -2.96 -20.80 -21.15
N PRO A 7 -4.11 -21.49 -21.25
CA PRO A 7 -4.39 -22.73 -20.51
C PRO A 7 -3.47 -23.90 -20.93
N ALA A 8 -2.74 -23.75 -22.04
CA ALA A 8 -1.76 -24.71 -22.51
C ALA A 8 -0.34 -24.12 -22.43
N PHE A 9 0.60 -24.91 -21.93
CA PHE A 9 2.01 -24.54 -21.96
C PHE A 9 2.51 -24.41 -23.39
N ARG A 10 3.24 -23.34 -23.65
CA ARG A 10 3.93 -23.11 -24.93
C ARG A 10 5.40 -22.94 -24.64
N VAL A 11 6.24 -23.69 -25.35
CA VAL A 11 7.68 -23.47 -25.31
C VAL A 11 7.95 -22.07 -25.90
N PRO A 12 8.64 -21.17 -25.18
CA PRO A 12 8.98 -19.87 -25.73
C PRO A 12 9.82 -20.04 -27.00
N GLY A 13 9.58 -19.22 -28.03
CA GLY A 13 10.25 -19.38 -29.33
C GLY A 13 11.78 -19.25 -29.30
N TRP A 14 12.34 -18.71 -28.22
CA TRP A 14 13.79 -18.57 -28.00
C TRP A 14 14.40 -19.75 -27.21
N VAL A 15 13.58 -20.71 -26.75
CA VAL A 15 14.04 -21.90 -26.02
C VAL A 15 14.09 -23.10 -26.96
N THR A 16 15.26 -23.69 -27.13
CA THR A 16 15.39 -25.04 -27.68
C THR A 16 15.08 -26.05 -26.58
N LEU A 17 14.03 -26.86 -26.74
CA LEU A 17 13.65 -27.86 -25.74
C LEU A 17 14.75 -28.95 -25.67
N PRO A 18 15.31 -29.23 -24.48
CA PRO A 18 16.21 -30.37 -24.32
C PRO A 18 15.55 -31.68 -24.71
N ALA A 19 16.27 -32.57 -25.39
CA ALA A 19 15.73 -33.84 -25.91
C ALA A 19 15.07 -34.72 -24.84
N PHE A 20 15.57 -34.68 -23.59
CA PHE A 20 14.98 -35.45 -22.50
C PHE A 20 13.59 -34.92 -22.06
N LEU A 21 13.25 -33.67 -22.38
CA LEU A 21 11.94 -33.06 -22.08
C LEU A 21 10.92 -33.23 -23.22
N GLU A 22 11.35 -33.60 -24.43
CA GLU A 22 10.45 -33.81 -25.57
C GLU A 22 9.35 -34.86 -25.29
N PRO A 23 9.65 -36.03 -24.70
CA PRO A 23 8.62 -37.03 -24.38
C PRO A 23 7.60 -36.50 -23.35
N HIS A 24 8.04 -35.69 -22.39
CA HIS A 24 7.16 -35.10 -21.37
C HIS A 24 6.24 -34.03 -21.96
N LEU A 25 6.76 -33.19 -22.87
CA LEU A 25 5.93 -32.21 -23.58
C LEU A 25 4.91 -32.90 -24.49
N ALA A 26 5.31 -33.97 -25.19
CA ALA A 26 4.41 -34.77 -26.01
C ALA A 26 3.30 -35.43 -25.16
N ALA A 27 3.66 -36.04 -24.03
CA ALA A 27 2.70 -36.61 -23.08
C ALA A 27 1.71 -35.55 -22.57
N ARG A 28 2.21 -34.37 -22.17
CA ARG A 28 1.36 -33.25 -21.75
C ARG A 28 0.39 -32.82 -22.85
N ASN A 29 0.88 -32.60 -24.07
CA ASN A 29 0.07 -32.15 -25.21
C ASN A 29 -0.94 -33.21 -25.69
N SER A 30 -0.71 -34.48 -25.36
CA SER A 30 -1.64 -35.57 -25.67
C SER A 30 -2.85 -35.64 -24.73
N THR A 31 -2.82 -34.92 -23.60
CA THR A 31 -3.95 -34.84 -22.68
C THR A 31 -5.10 -34.08 -23.33
N THR A 32 -6.24 -34.75 -23.51
CA THR A 32 -7.45 -34.12 -24.07
C THR A 32 -8.53 -34.03 -23.01
N VAL A 33 -9.31 -32.95 -23.06
CA VAL A 33 -10.58 -32.82 -22.30
C VAL A 33 -11.73 -33.61 -22.95
N ALA A 34 -11.47 -34.29 -24.07
CA ALA A 34 -12.47 -35.04 -24.81
C ALA A 34 -12.99 -36.20 -23.96
N GLY A 35 -14.29 -36.20 -23.67
CA GLY A 35 -14.95 -37.21 -22.85
C GLY A 35 -15.20 -36.82 -21.39
N LEU A 36 -14.76 -35.64 -20.95
CA LEU A 36 -15.18 -35.10 -19.65
C LEU A 36 -16.65 -34.65 -19.73
N PRO A 37 -17.50 -34.99 -18.75
CA PRO A 37 -18.88 -34.55 -18.69
C PRO A 37 -19.00 -33.08 -18.22
N TYR A 38 -17.99 -32.25 -18.47
CA TYR A 38 -17.91 -30.86 -18.00
C TYR A 38 -17.48 -29.94 -19.14
N ARG A 39 -18.24 -28.86 -19.32
CA ARG A 39 -17.82 -27.72 -20.14
C ARG A 39 -17.32 -26.62 -19.21
N ILE A 40 -16.05 -26.23 -19.35
CA ILE A 40 -15.47 -25.10 -18.63
C ILE A 40 -15.88 -23.81 -19.36
N ASP A 41 -16.50 -22.88 -18.64
CA ASP A 41 -17.02 -21.63 -19.21
C ASP A 41 -16.02 -20.47 -18.99
N SER A 42 -15.43 -20.35 -17.79
CA SER A 42 -14.43 -19.33 -17.48
C SER A 42 -13.51 -19.73 -16.31
N ALA A 43 -12.32 -19.12 -16.24
CA ALA A 43 -11.48 -19.18 -15.05
C ALA A 43 -11.84 -18.03 -14.11
N LEU A 44 -12.07 -18.35 -12.83
CA LEU A 44 -12.33 -17.36 -11.77
C LEU A 44 -11.03 -16.87 -11.14
N HIS A 45 -10.11 -17.79 -10.85
CA HIS A 45 -8.88 -17.48 -10.14
C HIS A 45 -7.78 -18.48 -10.47
N PHE A 46 -6.52 -18.02 -10.46
CA PHE A 46 -5.35 -18.87 -10.59
C PHE A 46 -4.42 -18.64 -9.40
N SER A 47 -3.98 -19.73 -8.78
CA SER A 47 -2.97 -19.72 -7.73
C SER A 47 -1.78 -20.60 -8.13
N ASN A 48 -0.72 -20.59 -7.31
CA ASN A 48 0.41 -21.50 -7.50
C ASN A 48 -0.02 -22.97 -7.34
N GLY A 49 -1.06 -23.26 -6.55
CA GLY A 49 -1.58 -24.60 -6.31
C GLY A 49 -2.49 -25.14 -7.41
N GLY A 50 -3.05 -24.27 -8.27
CA GLY A 50 -3.95 -24.65 -9.35
C GLY A 50 -4.92 -23.53 -9.73
N GLY A 51 -6.08 -23.89 -10.27
CA GLY A 51 -7.06 -22.94 -10.81
C GLY A 51 -8.49 -23.23 -10.38
N LEU A 52 -9.30 -22.18 -10.28
CA LEU A 52 -10.72 -22.24 -9.99
C LEU A 52 -11.50 -21.88 -11.25
N TYR A 53 -12.42 -22.73 -11.67
CA TYR A 53 -13.16 -22.57 -12.93
C TYR A 53 -14.66 -22.67 -12.70
N THR A 54 -15.43 -21.86 -13.42
CA THR A 54 -16.87 -22.12 -13.58
C THR A 54 -17.11 -23.00 -14.79
N GLY A 55 -18.15 -23.82 -14.71
CA GLY A 55 -18.56 -24.63 -15.85
C GLY A 55 -19.96 -25.17 -15.70
N GLN A 56 -20.29 -26.11 -16.60
CA GLN A 56 -21.55 -26.81 -16.65
C GLN A 56 -21.31 -28.32 -16.73
N ASP A 57 -21.99 -29.10 -15.88
CA ASP A 57 -22.09 -30.54 -16.06
C ASP A 57 -22.99 -30.82 -17.27
N THR A 58 -22.45 -31.43 -18.32
CA THR A 58 -23.15 -31.66 -19.58
C THR A 58 -24.19 -32.79 -19.49
N ARG A 59 -24.15 -33.62 -18.44
CA ARG A 59 -25.12 -34.69 -18.18
C ARG A 59 -26.41 -34.14 -17.57
N THR A 60 -26.29 -33.14 -16.70
CA THR A 60 -27.41 -32.61 -15.90
C THR A 60 -27.80 -31.19 -16.28
N GLY A 61 -26.93 -30.46 -16.98
CA GLY A 61 -27.07 -29.03 -17.27
C GLY A 61 -26.78 -28.13 -16.06
N ARG A 62 -26.38 -28.67 -14.91
CA ARG A 62 -26.13 -27.91 -13.68
C ARG A 62 -24.85 -27.07 -13.80
N ARG A 63 -24.87 -25.83 -13.30
CA ARG A 63 -23.66 -25.01 -13.12
C ARG A 63 -22.82 -25.57 -11.99
N VAL A 64 -21.50 -25.62 -12.18
CA VAL A 64 -20.54 -26.21 -11.25
C VAL A 64 -19.30 -25.33 -11.12
N VAL A 65 -18.56 -25.56 -10.03
CA VAL A 65 -17.21 -25.04 -9.83
C VAL A 65 -16.24 -26.21 -9.92
N LEU A 66 -15.14 -26.04 -10.65
CA LEU A 66 -14.06 -27.01 -10.74
C LEU A 66 -12.81 -26.40 -10.09
N LYS A 67 -12.29 -27.05 -9.06
CA LYS A 67 -11.01 -26.73 -8.43
C LYS A 67 -9.92 -27.66 -8.95
N GLU A 68 -8.92 -27.11 -9.62
CA GLU A 68 -7.71 -27.82 -10.04
C GLU A 68 -6.68 -27.78 -8.93
N ALA A 69 -6.07 -28.93 -8.62
CA ALA A 69 -4.90 -29.06 -7.78
C ALA A 69 -3.74 -29.67 -8.57
N ARG A 70 -2.61 -28.97 -8.59
CA ARG A 70 -1.39 -29.35 -9.31
C ARG A 70 -0.45 -30.12 -8.37
N PRO A 71 0.03 -31.31 -8.75
CA PRO A 71 0.98 -32.06 -7.94
C PRO A 71 2.23 -31.25 -7.61
N TYR A 72 2.73 -31.39 -6.38
CA TYR A 72 3.99 -30.79 -5.91
C TYR A 72 4.04 -29.24 -5.93
N ALA A 73 2.88 -28.59 -6.07
CA ALA A 73 2.76 -27.14 -6.07
C ALA A 73 1.90 -26.65 -4.89
N GLY A 74 1.98 -25.36 -4.57
CA GLY A 74 1.17 -24.74 -3.51
C GLY A 74 1.43 -25.35 -2.12
N LEU A 75 2.70 -25.46 -1.73
CA LEU A 75 3.09 -26.01 -0.44
C LEU A 75 2.63 -25.13 0.73
N THR A 76 2.03 -25.74 1.74
CA THR A 76 1.67 -25.09 3.01
C THR A 76 2.71 -25.30 4.11
N LEU A 77 2.49 -24.69 5.27
CA LEU A 77 3.41 -24.73 6.43
C LEU A 77 3.70 -26.16 6.91
N ASP A 78 2.74 -27.07 6.76
CA ASP A 78 2.88 -28.50 7.07
C ASP A 78 3.56 -29.32 5.95
N GLY A 79 3.99 -28.67 4.87
CA GLY A 79 4.60 -29.30 3.70
C GLY A 79 3.62 -30.02 2.77
N ALA A 80 2.30 -29.87 2.99
CA ALA A 80 1.29 -30.46 2.11
C ALA A 80 1.23 -29.71 0.76
N ASP A 81 1.20 -30.46 -0.34
CA ASP A 81 0.98 -29.91 -1.68
C ASP A 81 -0.52 -29.73 -1.96
N ALA A 82 -0.85 -29.07 -3.08
CA ALA A 82 -2.23 -28.81 -3.48
C ALA A 82 -3.08 -30.09 -3.60
N VAL A 83 -2.51 -31.19 -4.09
CA VAL A 83 -3.23 -32.47 -4.20
C VAL A 83 -3.56 -33.05 -2.82
N THR A 84 -2.64 -32.92 -1.86
CA THR A 84 -2.88 -33.33 -0.48
C THR A 84 -3.96 -32.49 0.19
N ARG A 85 -3.96 -31.18 -0.04
CA ARG A 85 -4.98 -30.26 0.48
C ARG A 85 -6.35 -30.53 -0.13
N GLN A 86 -6.44 -30.68 -1.45
CA GLN A 86 -7.70 -31.00 -2.13
C GLN A 86 -8.27 -32.37 -1.71
N ARG A 87 -7.41 -33.36 -1.43
CA ARG A 87 -7.88 -34.65 -0.88
C ARG A 87 -8.53 -34.48 0.51
N ARG A 88 -7.91 -33.67 1.38
CA ARG A 88 -8.48 -33.35 2.72
C ARG A 88 -9.81 -32.60 2.56
N GLU A 89 -9.87 -31.63 1.66
CA GLU A 89 -11.11 -30.90 1.34
C GLU A 89 -12.22 -31.85 0.88
N ARG A 90 -11.94 -32.77 -0.05
CA ARG A 90 -12.90 -33.78 -0.50
C ARG A 90 -13.43 -34.62 0.67
N GLU A 91 -12.55 -35.09 1.54
CA GLU A 91 -12.93 -35.87 2.73
C GLU A 91 -13.78 -35.06 3.72
N ALA A 92 -13.48 -33.78 3.89
CA ALA A 92 -14.29 -32.86 4.70
C ALA A 92 -15.69 -32.68 4.09
N LEU A 93 -15.78 -32.36 2.80
CA LEU A 93 -17.07 -32.19 2.09
C LEU A 93 -17.93 -33.47 2.12
N GLU A 94 -17.32 -34.66 2.09
CA GLU A 94 -18.03 -35.93 2.24
C GLU A 94 -18.68 -36.07 3.64
N ARG A 95 -17.97 -35.68 4.70
CA ARG A 95 -18.51 -35.69 6.09
C ARG A 95 -19.55 -34.60 6.32
N LEU A 96 -19.41 -33.46 5.65
CA LEU A 96 -20.31 -32.30 5.76
C LEU A 96 -21.54 -32.38 4.85
N ARG A 97 -21.67 -33.45 4.06
CA ARG A 97 -22.79 -33.66 3.15
C ARG A 97 -24.15 -33.42 3.83
N GLY A 98 -25.01 -32.67 3.15
CA GLY A 98 -26.37 -32.36 3.60
C GLY A 98 -26.49 -31.15 4.54
N LEU A 99 -25.40 -30.42 4.79
CA LEU A 99 -25.47 -29.09 5.39
C LEU A 99 -25.74 -28.04 4.29
N ASP A 100 -26.74 -27.20 4.48
CA ASP A 100 -27.08 -26.12 3.52
C ASP A 100 -25.99 -25.02 3.45
N CYS A 101 -25.16 -24.91 4.49
CA CYS A 101 -24.06 -23.95 4.60
C CYS A 101 -22.73 -24.45 3.98
N VAL A 102 -22.74 -25.58 3.25
CA VAL A 102 -21.54 -26.17 2.62
C VAL A 102 -21.86 -26.56 1.17
N PRO A 103 -21.00 -26.26 0.18
CA PRO A 103 -21.21 -26.67 -1.20
C PRO A 103 -21.31 -28.20 -1.32
N ALA A 104 -22.25 -28.67 -2.14
CA ALA A 104 -22.33 -30.10 -2.43
C ALA A 104 -21.11 -30.56 -3.25
N LEU A 105 -20.39 -31.57 -2.76
CA LEU A 105 -19.41 -32.31 -3.55
C LEU A 105 -20.13 -33.13 -4.64
N LEU A 106 -19.81 -32.88 -5.90
CA LEU A 106 -20.46 -33.49 -7.05
C LEU A 106 -19.63 -34.59 -7.69
N ASP A 107 -18.32 -34.38 -7.85
CA ASP A 107 -17.42 -35.33 -8.54
C ASP A 107 -15.96 -35.07 -8.18
N HIS A 108 -15.08 -36.02 -8.50
CA HIS A 108 -13.63 -35.87 -8.45
C HIS A 108 -12.97 -36.72 -9.54
N PHE A 109 -12.05 -36.13 -10.30
CA PHE A 109 -11.32 -36.83 -11.35
C PHE A 109 -9.88 -36.32 -11.49
N VAL A 110 -9.06 -37.08 -12.22
CA VAL A 110 -7.68 -36.70 -12.54
C VAL A 110 -7.56 -36.52 -14.04
N LEU A 111 -6.99 -35.40 -14.47
CA LEU A 111 -6.74 -35.08 -15.88
C LEU A 111 -5.33 -34.50 -16.02
N GLY A 112 -4.48 -35.14 -16.83
CA GLY A 112 -3.12 -34.67 -17.05
C GLY A 112 -2.31 -34.55 -15.76
N GLU A 113 -2.42 -35.55 -14.88
CA GLU A 113 -1.85 -35.60 -13.52
C GLU A 113 -2.43 -34.58 -12.52
N HIS A 114 -3.23 -33.62 -12.98
CA HIS A 114 -3.88 -32.64 -12.11
C HIS A 114 -5.16 -33.23 -11.55
N HIS A 115 -5.43 -32.94 -10.27
CA HIS A 115 -6.65 -33.37 -9.61
C HIS A 115 -7.71 -32.29 -9.75
N PHE A 116 -8.95 -32.71 -10.01
CA PHE A 116 -10.09 -31.83 -10.11
C PHE A 116 -11.15 -32.24 -9.10
N LEU A 117 -11.56 -31.29 -8.28
CA LEU A 117 -12.69 -31.40 -7.38
C LEU A 117 -13.86 -30.60 -7.95
N VAL A 118 -15.02 -31.23 -8.12
CA VAL A 118 -16.21 -30.60 -8.69
C VAL A 118 -17.24 -30.36 -7.60
N GLU A 119 -17.62 -29.10 -7.43
CA GLU A 119 -18.52 -28.63 -6.39
C GLU A 119 -19.75 -27.92 -6.99
N GLU A 120 -20.79 -27.80 -6.18
CA GLU A 120 -21.92 -26.91 -6.46
C GLU A 120 -21.44 -25.48 -6.72
N PHE A 121 -21.97 -24.87 -7.80
CA PHE A 121 -21.86 -23.43 -7.97
C PHE A 121 -22.81 -22.73 -7.00
N VAL A 122 -22.25 -22.00 -6.03
CA VAL A 122 -22.99 -21.17 -5.09
C VAL A 122 -23.17 -19.78 -5.70
N GLU A 123 -24.42 -19.34 -5.82
CA GLU A 123 -24.75 -18.00 -6.30
C GLU A 123 -24.63 -16.99 -5.16
N GLY A 124 -23.92 -15.89 -5.40
CA GLY A 124 -23.76 -14.80 -4.45
C GLY A 124 -22.35 -14.20 -4.44
N PRO A 125 -22.19 -12.97 -3.96
CA PRO A 125 -20.88 -12.39 -3.67
C PRO A 125 -20.25 -13.01 -2.41
N THR A 126 -18.95 -12.78 -2.20
CA THR A 126 -18.33 -13.07 -0.90
C THR A 126 -18.81 -12.06 0.16
N LEU A 127 -18.73 -12.45 1.42
CA LEU A 127 -19.00 -11.54 2.55
C LEU A 127 -18.04 -10.35 2.52
N ASN A 128 -16.78 -10.55 2.09
CA ASN A 128 -15.82 -9.47 1.89
C ASN A 128 -16.29 -8.46 0.83
N SER A 129 -16.76 -8.93 -0.33
CA SER A 129 -17.31 -8.03 -1.36
C SER A 129 -18.50 -7.22 -0.82
N MET A 130 -19.43 -7.88 -0.11
CA MET A 130 -20.54 -7.16 0.52
C MET A 130 -20.10 -6.17 1.59
N PHE A 131 -19.06 -6.50 2.36
CA PHE A 131 -18.46 -5.60 3.34
C PHE A 131 -17.90 -4.33 2.65
N VAL A 132 -17.12 -4.48 1.58
CA VAL A 132 -16.53 -3.36 0.84
C VAL A 132 -17.62 -2.45 0.25
N ASP A 133 -18.70 -3.06 -0.29
CA ASP A 133 -19.80 -2.31 -0.92
C ASP A 133 -20.74 -1.61 0.07
N ARG A 134 -20.67 -1.95 1.37
CA ARG A 134 -21.62 -1.47 2.39
C ARG A 134 -20.98 -0.69 3.52
N CYS A 135 -19.71 -0.95 3.85
CA CYS A 135 -19.09 -0.42 5.05
C CYS A 135 -18.95 1.11 4.99
N PRO A 136 -19.62 1.85 5.89
CA PRO A 136 -19.58 3.31 5.88
C PRO A 136 -18.19 3.92 6.10
N LEU A 137 -17.24 3.15 6.65
CA LEU A 137 -15.84 3.59 6.78
C LEU A 137 -15.06 3.46 5.47
N VAL A 138 -15.39 2.46 4.66
CA VAL A 138 -14.71 2.17 3.39
C VAL A 138 -15.27 3.04 2.27
N LEU A 139 -16.56 3.36 2.31
CA LEU A 139 -17.23 4.17 1.31
C LEU A 139 -16.88 5.67 1.48
N PRO A 140 -16.27 6.34 0.48
CA PRO A 140 -15.92 7.76 0.54
C PRO A 140 -17.13 8.70 0.65
N GLU A 141 -18.31 8.20 0.29
CA GLU A 141 -19.58 8.93 0.12
C GLU A 141 -20.40 9.08 1.40
N ALA A 142 -19.94 8.53 2.53
CA ALA A 142 -20.73 8.44 3.75
C ALA A 142 -20.72 9.74 4.58
N GLU A 143 -21.04 10.88 3.94
CA GLU A 143 -21.33 12.13 4.67
C GLU A 143 -22.58 11.93 5.58
N ASP A 144 -23.55 11.12 5.11
CA ASP A 144 -24.70 10.61 5.86
C ASP A 144 -24.56 9.08 6.08
N MET A 145 -23.67 8.67 6.99
CA MET A 145 -23.48 7.25 7.32
C MET A 145 -24.77 6.66 7.93
N ASP A 146 -25.42 5.71 7.25
CA ASP A 146 -26.41 4.85 7.89
C ASP A 146 -25.70 3.74 8.68
N THR A 147 -25.05 4.14 9.78
CA THR A 147 -24.37 3.22 10.69
C THR A 147 -25.32 2.22 11.32
N ASP A 148 -26.60 2.57 11.47
CA ASP A 148 -27.61 1.75 12.12
C ASP A 148 -27.98 0.57 11.22
N ALA A 149 -28.34 0.83 9.96
CA ALA A 149 -28.65 -0.24 9.01
C ALA A 149 -27.44 -1.12 8.72
N TYR A 150 -26.25 -0.52 8.60
CA TYR A 150 -25.02 -1.30 8.43
C TYR A 150 -24.74 -2.20 9.63
N THR A 151 -24.87 -1.67 10.85
CA THR A 151 -24.63 -2.45 12.07
C THR A 151 -25.61 -3.60 12.18
N SER A 152 -26.90 -3.38 11.91
CA SER A 152 -27.89 -4.46 11.88
C SER A 152 -27.49 -5.55 10.88
N TRP A 153 -27.13 -5.16 9.66
CA TRP A 153 -26.69 -6.11 8.63
C TRP A 153 -25.44 -6.90 9.06
N ALA A 154 -24.43 -6.22 9.62
CA ALA A 154 -23.20 -6.88 10.05
C ALA A 154 -23.44 -7.87 11.19
N LEU A 155 -24.31 -7.53 12.14
CA LEU A 155 -24.72 -8.44 13.23
C LEU A 155 -25.48 -9.65 12.69
N ASP A 156 -26.43 -9.45 11.78
CA ASP A 156 -27.18 -10.55 11.15
C ASP A 156 -26.24 -11.51 10.41
N MET A 157 -25.24 -10.98 9.69
CA MET A 157 -24.24 -11.81 9.00
C MET A 157 -23.35 -12.58 9.97
N LEU A 158 -22.93 -11.98 11.09
CA LEU A 158 -22.14 -12.68 12.10
C LEU A 158 -22.93 -13.83 12.72
N ASP A 159 -24.22 -13.64 13.01
CA ASP A 159 -25.09 -14.71 13.50
C ASP A 159 -25.25 -15.86 12.49
N GLU A 160 -25.38 -15.55 11.19
CA GLU A 160 -25.41 -16.58 10.14
C GLU A 160 -24.08 -17.35 10.03
N VAL A 161 -22.94 -16.66 10.12
CA VAL A 161 -21.62 -17.30 10.09
C VAL A 161 -21.43 -18.20 11.32
N GLU A 162 -21.78 -17.73 12.52
CA GLU A 162 -21.69 -18.53 13.75
C GLU A 162 -22.54 -19.81 13.65
N ARG A 163 -23.77 -19.71 13.14
CA ARG A 163 -24.63 -20.88 12.91
C ARG A 163 -24.04 -21.86 11.89
N ALA A 164 -23.42 -21.36 10.82
CA ALA A 164 -22.77 -22.19 9.83
C ALA A 164 -21.56 -22.93 10.41
N VAL A 165 -20.73 -22.26 11.22
CA VAL A 165 -19.57 -22.84 11.89
C VAL A 165 -20.00 -23.89 12.92
N ASP A 166 -21.01 -23.60 13.74
CA ASP A 166 -21.56 -24.55 14.70
C ASP A 166 -22.09 -25.83 14.02
N ALA A 167 -22.70 -25.71 12.84
CA ALA A 167 -23.17 -26.85 12.06
C ALA A 167 -22.01 -27.74 11.57
N VAL A 168 -20.89 -27.13 11.18
CA VAL A 168 -19.65 -27.85 10.80
C VAL A 168 -19.03 -28.53 12.02
N HIS A 169 -18.91 -27.83 13.15
CA HIS A 169 -18.42 -28.40 14.42
C HIS A 169 -19.29 -29.56 14.90
N GLY A 170 -20.61 -29.48 14.71
CA GLY A 170 -21.56 -30.56 14.99
C GLY A 170 -21.33 -31.84 14.18
N ARG A 171 -20.56 -31.78 13.09
CA ARG A 171 -20.12 -32.94 12.29
C ARG A 171 -18.71 -33.43 12.68
N GLY A 172 -18.10 -32.86 13.73
CA GLY A 172 -16.79 -33.25 14.24
C GLY A 172 -15.61 -32.69 13.43
N LEU A 173 -15.82 -31.63 12.65
CA LEU A 173 -14.77 -30.94 11.91
C LEU A 173 -14.65 -29.48 12.34
N ILE A 174 -13.44 -28.93 12.25
CA ILE A 174 -13.21 -27.48 12.20
C ILE A 174 -13.06 -27.04 10.74
N VAL A 175 -13.34 -25.77 10.47
CA VAL A 175 -13.15 -25.16 9.14
C VAL A 175 -11.68 -24.86 8.91
N GLY A 176 -10.99 -24.25 9.89
CA GLY A 176 -9.54 -24.08 9.91
C GLY A 176 -8.99 -22.89 9.12
N ASP A 177 -9.77 -22.31 8.20
CA ASP A 177 -9.40 -21.12 7.42
C ASP A 177 -10.59 -20.16 7.22
N LEU A 178 -11.18 -19.72 8.34
CA LEU A 178 -12.31 -18.80 8.34
C LEU A 178 -11.85 -17.35 8.10
N HIS A 179 -12.30 -16.77 6.99
CA HIS A 179 -12.24 -15.33 6.70
C HIS A 179 -13.33 -14.95 5.68
N ALA A 180 -13.58 -13.66 5.51
CA ALA A 180 -14.72 -13.14 4.76
C ALA A 180 -14.72 -13.48 3.24
N ASP A 181 -13.58 -13.85 2.65
CA ASP A 181 -13.52 -14.31 1.25
C ASP A 181 -13.93 -15.79 1.10
N ASN A 182 -13.81 -16.60 2.16
CA ASN A 182 -14.24 -18.00 2.19
C ASN A 182 -15.71 -18.17 2.60
N MET A 183 -16.50 -17.09 2.50
CA MET A 183 -17.90 -17.04 2.88
C MET A 183 -18.70 -16.42 1.74
N LEU A 184 -19.56 -17.20 1.09
CA LEU A 184 -20.49 -16.70 0.06
C LEU A 184 -21.85 -16.40 0.69
N VAL A 185 -22.46 -15.30 0.27
CA VAL A 185 -23.79 -14.87 0.75
C VAL A 185 -24.82 -15.13 -0.35
N ARG A 186 -25.72 -16.09 -0.13
CA ARG A 186 -26.80 -16.40 -1.07
C ARG A 186 -27.78 -15.22 -1.19
N PRO A 187 -28.57 -15.14 -2.28
CA PRO A 187 -29.59 -14.10 -2.43
C PRO A 187 -30.64 -14.04 -1.31
N ASP A 188 -30.82 -15.15 -0.57
CA ASP A 188 -31.71 -15.23 0.61
C ASP A 188 -31.03 -14.84 1.94
N GLY A 189 -29.77 -14.40 1.89
CA GLY A 189 -28.98 -13.95 3.05
C GLY A 189 -28.23 -15.06 3.77
N ARG A 190 -28.37 -16.34 3.38
CA ARG A 190 -27.69 -17.45 4.06
C ARG A 190 -26.22 -17.54 3.67
N ILE A 191 -25.38 -17.89 4.66
CA ILE A 191 -23.95 -18.11 4.49
C ILE A 191 -23.68 -19.53 3.96
N VAL A 192 -22.79 -19.60 2.97
CA VAL A 192 -22.16 -20.85 2.55
C VAL A 192 -20.65 -20.71 2.74
N LEU A 193 -20.10 -21.55 3.61
CA LEU A 193 -18.67 -21.66 3.85
C LEU A 193 -18.04 -22.43 2.68
N THR A 194 -16.98 -21.88 2.11
CA THR A 194 -16.23 -22.48 1.00
C THR A 194 -14.79 -22.71 1.39
N ASP A 195 -14.08 -23.52 0.59
CA ASP A 195 -12.66 -23.82 0.77
C ASP A 195 -12.35 -24.55 2.10
N PHE A 196 -12.49 -25.88 2.07
CA PHE A 196 -12.22 -26.74 3.23
C PHE A 196 -10.82 -27.36 3.19
N GLU A 197 -9.86 -26.73 2.48
CA GLU A 197 -8.47 -27.20 2.47
C GLU A 197 -7.81 -27.12 3.86
N GLY A 198 -8.26 -26.17 4.70
CA GLY A 198 -7.83 -26.00 6.09
C GLY A 198 -8.49 -26.94 7.09
N ALA A 199 -9.52 -27.69 6.68
CA ALA A 199 -10.35 -28.45 7.59
C ALA A 199 -9.59 -29.58 8.30
N ALA A 200 -9.95 -29.80 9.56
CA ALA A 200 -9.37 -30.84 10.39
C ALA A 200 -10.43 -31.44 11.32
N ASP A 201 -10.13 -32.61 11.88
CA ASP A 201 -10.97 -33.20 12.91
C ASP A 201 -10.93 -32.33 14.18
N VAL A 202 -12.04 -32.19 14.90
CA VAL A 202 -12.07 -31.40 16.16
C VAL A 202 -11.14 -31.96 17.24
N THR A 203 -10.76 -33.24 17.13
CA THR A 203 -9.80 -33.89 18.03
C THR A 203 -8.35 -33.66 17.63
N ASP A 204 -8.12 -33.08 16.45
CA ASP A 204 -6.80 -32.75 15.94
C ASP A 204 -6.19 -31.60 16.74
N ARG A 205 -5.01 -31.84 17.31
CA ARG A 205 -4.27 -30.88 18.14
C ARG A 205 -3.09 -30.25 17.42
N GLN A 206 -3.02 -30.41 16.09
CA GLN A 206 -2.02 -29.72 15.28
C GLN A 206 -2.30 -28.22 15.22
N ASP A 207 -1.25 -27.45 14.93
CA ASP A 207 -1.35 -26.02 14.68
C ASP A 207 -2.15 -25.73 13.41
N GLN A 208 -2.61 -24.48 13.27
CA GLN A 208 -3.29 -23.99 12.07
C GLN A 208 -2.44 -24.24 10.81
N ARG A 209 -3.05 -24.88 9.80
CA ARG A 209 -2.36 -25.34 8.57
C ARG A 209 -2.36 -24.29 7.46
N LEU A 210 -3.42 -23.48 7.41
CA LEU A 210 -3.70 -22.43 6.44
C LEU A 210 -4.22 -21.22 7.20
N ALA A 211 -3.80 -20.04 6.77
CA ALA A 211 -4.24 -18.81 7.40
C ALA A 211 -4.19 -17.65 6.41
N ALA A 212 -5.34 -16.99 6.22
CA ALA A 212 -5.36 -15.67 5.63
C ALA A 212 -4.62 -14.63 6.52
N PRO A 213 -3.91 -13.65 5.93
CA PRO A 213 -3.35 -12.53 6.67
C PRO A 213 -4.40 -11.86 7.58
N GLY A 214 -4.06 -11.64 8.85
CA GLY A 214 -4.98 -11.09 9.86
C GLY A 214 -5.91 -12.10 10.55
N PHE A 215 -5.87 -13.37 10.14
CA PHE A 215 -6.59 -14.49 10.78
C PHE A 215 -5.64 -15.58 11.30
N VAL A 216 -4.34 -15.30 11.31
CA VAL A 216 -3.31 -16.20 11.87
C VAL A 216 -3.52 -16.32 13.38
N VAL A 217 -3.71 -17.55 13.85
CA VAL A 217 -3.91 -17.83 15.27
C VAL A 217 -2.60 -17.75 16.06
N PRO A 218 -2.61 -17.24 17.31
CA PRO A 218 -1.48 -17.36 18.22
C PRO A 218 -1.09 -18.82 18.48
N SER A 219 0.20 -19.07 18.73
CA SER A 219 0.71 -20.40 19.06
C SER A 219 0.00 -20.98 20.29
N GLY A 220 -0.40 -22.25 20.22
CA GLY A 220 -1.03 -22.98 21.32
C GLY A 220 -2.56 -23.08 21.26
N LEU A 221 -3.21 -22.34 20.35
CA LEU A 221 -4.61 -22.62 19.99
C LEU A 221 -4.68 -23.78 19.00
N SER A 222 -5.64 -24.68 19.19
CA SER A 222 -5.84 -25.86 18.34
C SER A 222 -7.30 -26.29 18.33
N GLY A 223 -7.67 -27.17 17.40
CA GLY A 223 -9.05 -27.65 17.27
C GLY A 223 -10.03 -26.48 17.10
N VAL A 224 -11.16 -26.55 17.82
CA VAL A 224 -12.27 -25.58 17.73
C VAL A 224 -11.84 -24.14 18.07
N ASP A 225 -10.79 -23.97 18.87
CA ASP A 225 -10.32 -22.64 19.25
C ASP A 225 -9.70 -21.87 18.06
N ILE A 226 -9.28 -22.56 16.99
CA ILE A 226 -8.86 -21.93 15.73
C ILE A 226 -10.03 -21.16 15.12
N ASP A 227 -11.17 -21.81 14.97
CA ASP A 227 -12.36 -21.20 14.37
C ASP A 227 -12.94 -20.12 15.29
N ARG A 228 -12.90 -20.31 16.61
CA ARG A 228 -13.32 -19.27 17.57
C ARG A 228 -12.48 -18.01 17.50
N TYR A 229 -11.17 -18.15 17.32
CA TYR A 229 -10.28 -17.01 17.12
C TYR A 229 -10.61 -16.29 15.82
N ALA A 230 -10.80 -17.04 14.73
CA ALA A 230 -11.17 -16.46 13.45
C ALA A 230 -12.53 -15.74 13.48
N LEU A 231 -13.53 -16.29 14.19
CA LEU A 231 -14.81 -15.61 14.46
C LEU A 231 -14.61 -14.33 15.26
N ALA A 232 -13.75 -14.32 16.29
CA ALA A 232 -13.40 -13.11 17.01
C ALA A 232 -12.77 -12.05 16.09
N CYS A 233 -11.84 -12.44 15.21
CA CYS A 233 -11.29 -11.56 14.18
C CYS A 233 -12.36 -11.06 13.21
N LEU A 234 -13.29 -11.91 12.76
CA LEU A 234 -14.37 -11.53 11.84
C LEU A 234 -15.30 -10.46 12.45
N ARG A 235 -15.59 -10.55 13.75
CA ARG A 235 -16.36 -9.52 14.47
C ARG A 235 -15.69 -8.16 14.45
N PHE A 236 -14.35 -8.10 14.43
CA PHE A 236 -13.63 -6.83 14.21
C PHE A 236 -13.60 -6.47 12.73
N PHE A 237 -13.33 -7.43 11.84
CA PHE A 237 -13.17 -7.21 10.41
C PHE A 237 -14.38 -6.49 9.78
N LEU A 238 -15.59 -6.89 10.14
CA LEU A 238 -16.83 -6.28 9.62
C LEU A 238 -17.11 -4.87 10.15
N PHE A 239 -16.25 -4.29 10.99
CA PHE A 239 -16.41 -2.89 11.43
C PHE A 239 -15.12 -2.09 11.32
N LEU A 240 -13.96 -2.72 11.50
CA LEU A 240 -12.63 -2.12 11.41
C LEU A 240 -11.63 -3.20 10.92
N PRO A 241 -11.36 -3.29 9.60
CA PRO A 241 -10.58 -4.38 9.00
C PRO A 241 -9.06 -4.19 9.18
N LEU A 242 -8.61 -4.14 10.44
CA LEU A 242 -7.21 -4.01 10.84
C LEU A 242 -6.74 -5.18 11.72
N THR A 243 -7.37 -6.36 11.55
CA THR A 243 -7.08 -7.58 12.32
C THR A 243 -5.64 -8.07 12.16
N GLY A 244 -4.96 -7.70 11.07
CA GLY A 244 -3.52 -7.90 10.85
C GLY A 244 -2.61 -7.34 11.95
N LEU A 245 -3.11 -6.42 12.78
CA LEU A 245 -2.35 -5.85 13.89
C LEU A 245 -2.39 -6.69 15.17
N PHE A 246 -3.35 -7.61 15.32
CA PHE A 246 -3.46 -8.40 16.55
C PHE A 246 -2.25 -9.30 16.84
N PRO A 247 -1.60 -9.94 15.84
CA PRO A 247 -0.34 -10.64 16.07
C PRO A 247 0.82 -9.75 16.53
N LEU A 248 0.77 -8.44 16.22
CA LEU A 248 1.79 -7.47 16.63
C LEU A 248 1.52 -6.88 18.01
N ASP A 249 0.25 -6.64 18.33
CA ASP A 249 -0.21 -6.12 19.63
C ASP A 249 -1.67 -6.54 19.86
N SER A 250 -1.88 -7.57 20.67
CA SER A 250 -3.21 -8.06 21.01
C SER A 250 -4.03 -7.05 21.84
N GLY A 251 -3.38 -6.07 22.48
CA GLY A 251 -4.03 -4.96 23.16
C GLY A 251 -4.87 -4.08 22.23
N LYS A 252 -4.59 -4.12 20.92
CA LYS A 252 -5.41 -3.45 19.91
C LYS A 252 -6.85 -3.92 19.87
N ALA A 253 -7.15 -5.16 20.28
CA ALA A 253 -8.52 -5.65 20.31
C ALA A 253 -9.42 -4.78 21.21
N ARG A 254 -8.94 -4.39 22.40
CA ARG A 254 -9.69 -3.47 23.29
C ARG A 254 -9.83 -2.09 22.68
N HIS A 255 -8.74 -1.55 22.13
CA HIS A 255 -8.77 -0.24 21.48
C HIS A 255 -9.79 -0.18 20.33
N PHE A 256 -9.81 -1.20 19.48
CA PHE A 256 -10.75 -1.31 18.37
C PHE A 256 -12.18 -1.55 18.85
N ALA A 257 -12.39 -2.29 19.93
CA ALA A 257 -13.73 -2.46 20.50
C ALA A 257 -14.30 -1.12 20.98
N ASP A 258 -13.48 -0.31 21.65
CA ASP A 258 -13.88 1.03 22.10
C ASP A 258 -14.15 1.97 20.91
N GLU A 259 -13.39 1.83 19.82
CA GLU A 259 -13.62 2.62 18.61
C GLU A 259 -14.88 2.22 17.87
N ILE A 260 -15.10 0.92 17.68
CA ILE A 260 -16.31 0.38 17.05
C ILE A 260 -17.54 0.82 17.85
N ALA A 261 -17.52 0.73 19.18
CA ALA A 261 -18.63 1.17 20.03
C ALA A 261 -18.90 2.69 19.98
N ARG A 262 -17.91 3.51 19.59
CA ARG A 262 -18.10 4.96 19.38
C ARG A 262 -18.68 5.28 18.00
N THR A 263 -18.39 4.46 16.99
CA THR A 263 -18.78 4.71 15.60
C THR A 263 -20.06 3.99 15.19
N PHE A 264 -20.28 2.79 15.72
CA PHE A 264 -21.38 1.91 15.35
C PHE A 264 -22.24 1.60 16.58
N PRO A 265 -23.58 1.59 16.46
CA PRO A 265 -24.50 1.27 17.56
C PRO A 265 -24.53 -0.25 17.88
N VAL A 266 -23.38 -0.86 18.11
CA VAL A 266 -23.29 -2.26 18.54
C VAL A 266 -23.82 -2.43 19.97
N PRO A 267 -24.40 -3.59 20.32
CA PRO A 267 -24.85 -3.84 21.69
C PRO A 267 -23.72 -3.68 22.73
N PRO A 268 -24.00 -3.17 23.93
CA PRO A 268 -23.00 -3.09 24.99
C PRO A 268 -22.37 -4.46 25.29
N GLY A 269 -21.04 -4.50 25.31
CA GLY A 269 -20.28 -5.74 25.56
C GLY A 269 -20.21 -6.72 24.38
N PHE A 270 -20.74 -6.36 23.20
CA PHE A 270 -20.74 -7.20 21.99
C PHE A 270 -19.35 -7.77 21.63
N LEU A 271 -18.29 -6.98 21.81
CA LEU A 271 -16.91 -7.39 21.48
C LEU A 271 -16.11 -7.92 22.67
N ASP A 272 -16.67 -7.99 23.88
CA ASP A 272 -15.88 -8.37 25.06
C ASP A 272 -15.31 -9.79 24.97
N ASP A 273 -16.08 -10.73 24.42
CA ASP A 273 -15.62 -12.11 24.20
C ASP A 273 -14.54 -12.18 23.12
N ALA A 274 -14.68 -11.39 22.04
CA ALA A 274 -13.68 -11.31 21.00
C ALA A 274 -12.37 -10.69 21.53
N VAL A 275 -12.47 -9.65 22.37
CA VAL A 275 -11.31 -9.05 23.06
C VAL A 275 -10.61 -10.08 23.95
N ARG A 276 -11.36 -10.88 24.72
CA ARG A 276 -10.77 -11.94 25.55
C ARG A 276 -10.12 -13.04 24.72
N MET A 277 -10.75 -13.45 23.62
CA MET A 277 -10.21 -14.48 22.73
C MET A 277 -8.89 -14.05 22.08
N ILE A 278 -8.78 -12.79 21.68
CA ILE A 278 -7.58 -12.25 21.02
C ILE A 278 -6.48 -11.87 22.03
N GLY A 279 -6.87 -11.26 23.16
CA GLY A 279 -5.94 -10.84 24.21
C GLY A 279 -5.45 -11.97 25.12
N GLY A 280 -6.24 -13.05 25.24
CA GLY A 280 -6.08 -14.11 26.24
C GLY A 280 -6.57 -13.72 27.64
N ASP A 281 -6.66 -14.71 28.56
CA ASP A 281 -6.97 -14.48 29.99
C ASP A 281 -5.84 -13.72 30.73
N GLY A 282 -4.69 -13.57 30.08
CA GLY A 282 -3.54 -12.82 30.55
C GLY A 282 -3.72 -11.32 30.32
N THR A 283 -4.30 -10.65 31.29
CA THR A 283 -4.02 -9.22 31.52
C THR A 283 -2.53 -9.02 31.87
N GLY A 284 -1.60 -9.15 30.91
CA GLY A 284 -0.19 -8.84 31.19
C GLY A 284 0.93 -9.48 30.37
N GLY A 285 0.88 -9.44 29.03
CA GLY A 285 2.11 -9.41 28.21
C GLY A 285 2.41 -7.96 27.81
N PRO A 286 3.65 -7.47 27.97
CA PRO A 286 3.92 -6.25 28.73
C PRO A 286 2.89 -5.16 28.44
N ALA A 287 1.90 -5.07 29.33
CA ALA A 287 1.22 -3.81 29.54
C ALA A 287 2.33 -2.82 29.89
N GLY A 288 2.71 -1.98 28.94
CA GLY A 288 3.34 -0.71 29.24
C GLY A 288 2.37 0.04 30.14
N SER A 289 2.55 -0.12 31.45
CA SER A 289 1.92 0.71 32.47
C SER A 289 2.42 2.14 32.24
N GLY A 290 1.67 2.86 31.44
CA GLY A 290 1.89 4.25 31.11
C GLY A 290 0.77 4.61 30.16
N THR A 291 -0.12 5.48 30.60
CA THR A 291 -1.14 6.13 29.76
C THR A 291 -0.64 6.28 28.33
N GLN A 292 -1.11 5.43 27.41
CA GLN A 292 -0.74 5.49 26.00
C GLN A 292 -1.30 6.80 25.46
N ALA A 293 -0.49 7.86 25.48
CA ALA A 293 -0.85 9.15 24.94
C ALA A 293 -0.73 9.04 23.41
N TRP A 294 -1.81 8.60 22.76
CA TRP A 294 -1.90 8.49 21.31
C TRP A 294 -1.49 9.80 20.60
N PRO A 295 -1.17 9.76 19.29
CA PRO A 295 -0.89 10.97 18.53
C PRO A 295 -2.03 12.00 18.67
N GLU A 296 -1.73 13.11 19.34
CA GLU A 296 -2.66 14.23 19.51
C GLU A 296 -2.35 15.34 18.51
N PRO A 297 -3.38 15.97 17.88
CA PRO A 297 -3.21 16.96 16.83
C PRO A 297 -2.93 18.37 17.37
N ASP A 298 -2.15 18.48 18.44
CA ASP A 298 -1.73 19.74 19.04
C ASP A 298 -0.21 19.79 19.24
N HIS A 299 0.31 20.96 19.59
CA HIS A 299 1.76 21.16 19.71
C HIS A 299 2.41 20.32 20.84
N GLN A 300 1.70 20.09 21.95
CA GLN A 300 2.22 19.25 23.05
C GLN A 300 2.17 17.77 22.67
N GLY A 301 1.10 17.35 21.99
CA GLY A 301 0.96 16.07 21.30
C GLY A 301 2.13 15.81 20.36
N TRP A 302 2.38 16.74 19.45
CA TRP A 302 3.49 16.66 18.51
C TRP A 302 4.84 16.49 19.19
N THR A 303 5.12 17.29 20.22
CA THR A 303 6.40 17.21 20.95
C THR A 303 6.63 15.81 21.52
N ARG A 304 5.60 15.20 22.11
CA ARG A 304 5.64 13.84 22.67
C ARG A 304 5.74 12.77 21.58
N THR A 305 4.89 12.85 20.56
CA THR A 305 4.86 11.91 19.44
C THR A 305 6.18 11.89 18.69
N ARG A 306 6.73 13.07 18.35
CA ARG A 306 8.04 13.21 17.70
C ARG A 306 9.13 12.55 18.53
N ALA A 307 9.24 12.90 19.82
CA ALA A 307 10.26 12.34 20.70
C ALA A 307 10.14 10.81 20.82
N SER A 308 8.90 10.29 20.94
CA SER A 308 8.68 8.86 21.01
C SER A 308 9.03 8.15 19.71
N MET A 309 8.60 8.64 18.55
CA MET A 309 8.88 7.98 17.26
C MET A 309 10.37 8.03 16.93
N THR A 310 11.05 9.15 17.21
CA THR A 310 12.51 9.24 17.10
C THR A 310 13.20 8.16 17.96
N ALA A 311 12.78 8.00 19.22
CA ALA A 311 13.35 6.98 20.09
C ALA A 311 13.10 5.55 19.59
N ALA A 312 11.92 5.27 19.02
CA ALA A 312 11.63 3.97 18.42
C ALA A 312 12.53 3.68 17.21
N ILE A 313 12.70 4.64 16.31
CA ILE A 313 13.56 4.52 15.11
C ILE A 313 15.01 4.28 15.53
N GLN A 314 15.52 5.05 16.50
CA GLN A 314 16.87 4.87 17.02
C GLN A 314 17.06 3.50 17.69
N ALA A 315 16.07 3.05 18.47
CA ALA A 315 16.15 1.77 19.15
C ALA A 315 16.12 0.57 18.18
N ALA A 316 15.55 0.75 16.99
CA ALA A 316 15.48 -0.27 15.95
C ALA A 316 16.74 -0.35 15.07
N ALA A 317 17.67 0.60 15.17
CA ALA A 317 18.89 0.62 14.38
C ALA A 317 19.79 -0.61 14.66
N THR A 318 20.38 -1.14 13.59
CA THR A 318 21.30 -2.29 13.59
C THR A 318 22.63 -1.89 12.93
N PRO A 319 23.45 -1.05 13.57
CA PRO A 319 24.69 -0.53 12.99
C PRO A 319 25.78 -1.58 12.75
N ASP A 320 25.59 -2.79 13.29
CA ASP A 320 26.43 -3.97 13.11
C ASP A 320 26.20 -4.68 11.76
N ARG A 321 25.12 -4.36 11.04
CA ARG A 321 24.81 -4.91 9.73
C ARG A 321 25.40 -4.06 8.62
N ASP A 322 25.85 -4.71 7.55
CA ASP A 322 26.34 -4.04 6.34
C ASP A 322 25.24 -3.85 5.28
N ASP A 323 24.18 -4.68 5.30
CA ASP A 323 23.11 -4.67 4.28
C ASP A 323 22.01 -3.62 4.56
N ARG A 324 21.76 -3.27 5.83
CA ARG A 324 20.82 -2.21 6.23
C ARG A 324 21.10 -1.69 7.64
N LEU A 325 20.91 -0.39 7.85
CA LEU A 325 20.98 0.21 9.18
C LEU A 325 19.66 0.14 9.94
N PHE A 326 18.54 0.34 9.24
CA PHE A 326 17.23 0.34 9.86
C PHE A 326 16.33 -0.74 9.20
N PRO A 327 15.53 -1.48 9.99
CA PRO A 327 14.58 -2.43 9.45
C PRO A 327 13.43 -1.71 8.74
N GLY A 328 13.23 -2.03 7.47
CA GLY A 328 12.15 -1.48 6.64
C GLY A 328 11.27 -2.58 6.04
N ASP A 329 10.50 -2.18 5.04
CA ASP A 329 9.68 -3.06 4.21
C ASP A 329 10.51 -4.12 3.45
N VAL A 330 9.85 -5.18 2.98
CA VAL A 330 10.49 -6.25 2.19
C VAL A 330 11.12 -5.72 0.90
N GLU A 331 10.66 -4.58 0.36
CA GLU A 331 11.27 -3.89 -0.77
C GLU A 331 12.76 -3.58 -0.57
N GLN A 332 13.26 -3.49 0.67
CA GLN A 332 14.71 -3.38 0.96
C GLN A 332 15.53 -4.54 0.35
N PHE A 333 14.91 -5.70 0.15
CA PHE A 333 15.57 -6.89 -0.39
C PHE A 333 15.28 -7.12 -1.88
N ALA A 334 14.44 -6.31 -2.50
CA ALA A 334 14.10 -6.44 -3.91
C ALA A 334 15.28 -6.10 -4.83
N THR A 335 16.25 -5.30 -4.33
CA THR A 335 17.40 -4.84 -5.10
C THR A 335 18.66 -4.65 -4.26
N PRO A 336 19.87 -4.81 -4.86
CA PRO A 336 21.13 -4.47 -4.21
C PRO A 336 21.13 -3.04 -3.69
N GLY A 337 21.63 -2.83 -2.47
CA GLY A 337 21.66 -1.51 -1.83
C GLY A 337 20.31 -0.97 -1.35
N GLY A 338 19.23 -1.76 -1.35
CA GLY A 338 17.90 -1.33 -0.88
C GLY A 338 17.87 -0.83 0.57
N GLY A 339 18.76 -1.32 1.43
CA GLY A 339 18.94 -0.83 2.81
C GLY A 339 19.55 0.58 2.91
N LEU A 340 20.09 1.13 1.82
CA LEU A 340 20.63 2.50 1.74
C LEU A 340 19.62 3.50 1.17
N ALA A 341 18.69 3.02 0.33
CA ALA A 341 17.83 3.84 -0.52
C ALA A 341 16.95 4.85 0.23
N PHE A 342 16.41 5.84 -0.49
CA PHE A 342 15.65 6.93 0.11
C PHE A 342 14.22 6.52 0.52
N ALA A 343 13.55 5.63 -0.20
CA ALA A 343 12.21 5.16 0.16
C ALA A 343 12.23 4.17 1.33
N HIS A 344 13.04 3.12 1.20
CA HIS A 344 13.00 1.96 2.09
C HIS A 344 14.23 1.85 3.02
N GLY A 345 15.26 2.68 2.84
CA GLY A 345 16.56 2.52 3.50
C GLY A 345 16.97 3.69 4.39
N ALA A 346 18.25 3.67 4.79
CA ALA A 346 18.82 4.60 5.75
C ALA A 346 18.77 6.07 5.32
N ALA A 347 18.92 6.36 4.03
CA ALA A 347 18.89 7.74 3.51
C ALA A 347 17.56 8.44 3.84
N GLY A 348 16.43 7.76 3.63
CA GLY A 348 15.10 8.33 3.93
C GLY A 348 14.82 8.50 5.40
N VAL A 349 15.26 7.53 6.21
CA VAL A 349 15.09 7.57 7.67
C VAL A 349 15.87 8.75 8.26
N LEU A 350 17.14 8.91 7.88
CA LEU A 350 17.98 10.01 8.37
C LEU A 350 17.48 11.37 7.87
N TYR A 351 17.03 11.45 6.61
CA TYR A 351 16.36 12.65 6.09
C TYR A 351 15.13 13.03 6.94
N ALA A 352 14.25 12.08 7.25
CA ALA A 352 13.04 12.36 8.01
C ALA A 352 13.35 12.85 9.44
N LEU A 353 14.37 12.26 10.09
CA LEU A 353 14.80 12.67 11.43
C LEU A 353 15.34 14.10 11.44
N ASP A 354 16.19 14.46 10.47
CA ASP A 354 16.71 15.83 10.36
C ASP A 354 15.59 16.83 10.03
N ALA A 355 14.72 16.49 9.06
CA ALA A 355 13.64 17.35 8.61
C ALA A 355 12.68 17.77 9.74
N VAL A 356 12.41 16.89 10.71
CA VAL A 356 11.54 17.21 11.87
C VAL A 356 12.32 17.79 13.06
N GLY A 357 13.62 18.04 12.90
CA GLY A 357 14.50 18.56 13.94
C GLY A 357 14.68 17.59 15.11
N ALA A 358 14.87 16.30 14.84
CA ALA A 358 15.15 15.27 15.84
C ALA A 358 16.62 15.25 16.32
N GLY A 359 17.46 16.13 15.77
CA GLY A 359 18.90 16.23 16.07
C GLY A 359 19.75 15.39 15.12
N CYS A 360 21.08 15.56 15.20
CA CYS A 360 22.03 14.83 14.37
C CYS A 360 22.30 13.43 14.93
N HIS A 361 22.66 12.49 14.04
CA HIS A 361 22.96 11.11 14.41
C HIS A 361 24.31 10.67 13.80
N PRO A 362 25.45 11.17 14.33
CA PRO A 362 26.75 11.03 13.67
C PRO A 362 27.15 9.58 13.35
N ASP A 363 26.89 8.64 14.25
CA ASP A 363 27.23 7.23 14.04
C ASP A 363 26.41 6.59 12.90
N HIS A 364 25.15 7.01 12.75
CA HIS A 364 24.25 6.54 11.68
C HIS A 364 24.59 7.20 10.33
N GLU A 365 24.93 8.49 10.36
CA GLU A 365 25.40 9.22 9.18
C GLU A 365 26.73 8.65 8.67
N GLU A 366 27.68 8.36 9.56
CA GLU A 366 28.95 7.71 9.22
C GLU A 366 28.72 6.30 8.64
N TRP A 367 27.74 5.56 9.16
CA TRP A 367 27.34 4.29 8.57
C TRP A 367 26.85 4.50 7.12
N LEU A 368 26.00 5.48 6.86
CA LEU A 368 25.52 5.77 5.49
C LEU A 368 26.67 6.19 4.56
N VAL A 369 27.56 7.07 5.02
CA VAL A 369 28.74 7.52 4.28
C VAL A 369 29.62 6.34 3.86
N ARG A 370 29.93 5.44 4.80
CA ARG A 370 30.80 4.29 4.54
C ARG A 370 30.24 3.37 3.44
N HIS A 371 28.94 3.09 3.50
CA HIS A 371 28.30 2.16 2.57
C HIS A 371 27.97 2.83 1.23
N ALA A 372 27.65 4.13 1.22
CA ALA A 372 27.42 4.89 0.00
C ALA A 372 28.68 5.01 -0.87
N LEU A 373 29.87 5.07 -0.25
CA LEU A 373 31.16 5.10 -0.98
C LEU A 373 31.57 3.74 -1.58
N ARG A 374 30.84 2.67 -1.25
CA ARG A 374 31.13 1.31 -1.70
C ARG A 374 29.82 0.61 -2.10
N PRO A 375 29.10 1.14 -3.10
CA PRO A 375 27.82 0.59 -3.48
C PRO A 375 27.94 -0.86 -3.94
N GLU A 376 26.94 -1.67 -3.60
CA GLU A 376 26.84 -3.03 -4.09
C GLU A 376 26.72 -3.06 -5.62
N PRO A 377 27.35 -4.03 -6.31
CA PRO A 377 27.17 -4.20 -7.74
C PRO A 377 25.69 -4.37 -8.12
N GLY A 378 25.22 -3.56 -9.06
CA GLY A 378 23.82 -3.58 -9.50
C GLY A 378 22.87 -2.73 -8.65
N ILE A 379 23.38 -1.88 -7.76
CA ILE A 379 22.58 -0.83 -7.12
C ILE A 379 21.85 0.01 -8.18
N ARG A 380 20.63 0.43 -7.88
CA ARG A 380 19.86 1.30 -8.78
C ARG A 380 20.36 2.74 -8.72
N LEU A 381 19.99 3.52 -9.74
CA LEU A 381 20.39 4.92 -9.86
C LEU A 381 19.30 5.90 -9.39
N GLY A 382 18.05 5.45 -9.24
CA GLY A 382 16.91 6.33 -9.02
C GLY A 382 16.94 7.17 -7.75
N PHE A 383 16.00 8.10 -7.64
CA PHE A 383 15.90 8.97 -6.48
C PHE A 383 15.35 8.23 -5.25
N TYR A 384 14.26 7.48 -5.40
CA TYR A 384 13.67 6.79 -4.25
C TYR A 384 14.31 5.43 -3.97
N ASP A 385 14.88 4.77 -4.98
CA ASP A 385 15.39 3.41 -4.87
C ASP A 385 16.91 3.27 -5.10
N GLY A 386 17.66 4.37 -5.23
CA GLY A 386 19.05 4.30 -5.69
C GLY A 386 19.98 5.44 -5.30
N LEU A 387 21.09 5.53 -6.03
CA LEU A 387 22.23 6.42 -5.75
C LEU A 387 21.86 7.92 -5.70
N HIS A 388 20.94 8.39 -6.55
CA HIS A 388 20.55 9.81 -6.53
C HIS A 388 19.89 10.20 -5.20
N GLY A 389 19.05 9.34 -4.62
CA GLY A 389 18.45 9.58 -3.30
C GLY A 389 19.45 9.56 -2.17
N ILE A 390 20.41 8.63 -2.25
CA ILE A 390 21.50 8.52 -1.27
C ILE A 390 22.35 9.80 -1.29
N ALA A 391 22.74 10.26 -2.49
CA ALA A 391 23.47 11.51 -2.66
C ALA A 391 22.69 12.72 -2.11
N TYR A 392 21.39 12.81 -2.41
CA TYR A 392 20.53 13.89 -1.90
C TYR A 392 20.49 13.93 -0.37
N ALA A 393 20.26 12.78 0.28
CA ALA A 393 20.22 12.69 1.73
C ALA A 393 21.58 13.06 2.35
N LEU A 394 22.69 12.62 1.77
CA LEU A 394 24.03 12.98 2.24
C LEU A 394 24.29 14.48 2.12
N ASP A 395 23.89 15.13 1.02
CA ASP A 395 24.01 16.58 0.86
C ASP A 395 23.15 17.33 1.89
N HIS A 396 21.92 16.88 2.10
CA HIS A 396 21.00 17.43 3.10
C HIS A 396 21.58 17.37 4.52
N LEU A 397 22.24 16.26 4.86
CA LEU A 397 22.88 16.02 6.15
C LEU A 397 24.25 16.72 6.29
N GLY A 398 24.69 17.48 5.26
CA GLY A 398 25.94 18.25 5.30
C GLY A 398 27.19 17.52 4.80
N HIS A 399 27.05 16.30 4.27
CA HIS A 399 28.15 15.47 3.73
C HIS A 399 28.35 15.68 2.22
N ARG A 400 28.39 16.95 1.77
CA ARG A 400 28.41 17.33 0.34
C ARG A 400 29.54 16.67 -0.47
N ASP A 401 30.75 16.61 0.08
CA ASP A 401 31.89 16.00 -0.62
C ASP A 401 31.69 14.50 -0.89
N VAL A 402 30.97 13.81 -0.01
CA VAL A 402 30.60 12.40 -0.20
C VAL A 402 29.45 12.30 -1.19
N ALA A 403 28.43 13.15 -1.04
CA ALA A 403 27.29 13.22 -1.94
C ALA A 403 27.72 13.39 -3.41
N MET A 404 28.67 14.29 -3.68
CA MET A 404 29.22 14.51 -5.02
C MET A 404 29.91 13.26 -5.58
N LYS A 405 30.68 12.52 -4.77
CA LYS A 405 31.30 11.26 -5.22
C LYS A 405 30.26 10.20 -5.59
N VAL A 406 29.20 10.10 -4.80
CA VAL A 406 28.08 9.18 -5.07
C VAL A 406 27.35 9.59 -6.35
N LEU A 407 27.14 10.89 -6.55
CA LEU A 407 26.56 11.44 -7.78
C LEU A 407 27.43 11.16 -9.01
N ASP A 408 28.75 11.34 -8.90
CA ASP A 408 29.71 11.04 -9.97
C ASP A 408 29.68 9.55 -10.36
N MET A 409 29.56 8.64 -9.37
CA MET A 409 29.37 7.21 -9.64
C MET A 409 28.09 6.97 -10.44
N ALA A 410 26.97 7.61 -10.06
CA ALA A 410 25.69 7.46 -10.76
C ALA A 410 25.73 8.02 -12.19
N LEU A 411 26.40 9.16 -12.40
CA LEU A 411 26.55 9.80 -13.71
C LEU A 411 27.49 9.03 -14.65
N GLY A 412 28.39 8.21 -14.11
CA GLY A 412 29.25 7.29 -14.89
C GLY A 412 28.51 6.11 -15.52
N GLU A 413 27.26 5.87 -15.13
CA GLU A 413 26.42 4.77 -15.62
C GLU A 413 25.49 5.20 -16.78
N GLN A 414 24.77 4.24 -17.36
CA GLN A 414 23.87 4.47 -18.51
C GLN A 414 22.48 4.97 -18.09
N TRP A 415 22.42 6.05 -17.30
CA TRP A 415 21.18 6.60 -16.75
C TRP A 415 20.18 7.06 -17.82
N GLN A 416 20.62 7.42 -19.02
CA GLN A 416 19.76 7.85 -20.14
C GLN A 416 18.76 6.76 -20.58
N ARG A 417 19.05 5.49 -20.26
CA ARG A 417 18.21 4.34 -20.64
C ARG A 417 17.11 4.03 -19.62
N LEU A 418 17.11 4.70 -18.47
CA LEU A 418 16.12 4.47 -17.42
C LEU A 418 14.73 4.93 -17.83
N GLY A 419 13.70 4.40 -17.16
CA GLY A 419 12.31 4.81 -17.34
C GLY A 419 12.06 6.28 -16.97
N PRO A 420 10.90 6.84 -17.33
CA PRO A 420 10.63 8.27 -17.13
C PRO A 420 10.20 8.63 -15.70
N ASP A 421 9.91 7.66 -14.84
CA ASP A 421 9.25 7.88 -13.55
C ASP A 421 10.11 8.61 -12.50
N LEU A 422 9.46 9.04 -11.41
CA LEU A 422 10.12 9.76 -10.31
C LEU A 422 10.87 8.83 -9.36
N SER A 423 10.42 7.58 -9.22
CA SER A 423 10.95 6.62 -8.24
C SER A 423 12.36 6.15 -8.62
N GLY A 424 12.44 5.41 -9.71
CA GLY A 424 13.65 4.78 -10.24
C GLY A 424 14.21 5.47 -11.47
N GLY A 425 13.48 6.44 -12.01
CA GLY A 425 13.66 6.95 -13.37
C GLY A 425 14.24 8.36 -13.48
N LEU A 426 14.15 8.84 -14.72
CA LEU A 426 14.72 10.10 -15.20
C LEU A 426 14.15 11.32 -14.48
N ALA A 427 12.86 11.36 -14.14
CA ALA A 427 12.30 12.54 -13.47
C ALA A 427 12.94 12.79 -12.09
N GLY A 428 13.17 11.73 -11.30
CA GLY A 428 13.86 11.84 -10.00
C GLY A 428 15.34 12.21 -10.16
N ILE A 429 15.99 11.65 -11.17
CA ILE A 429 17.39 11.97 -11.52
C ILE A 429 17.53 13.45 -11.90
N GLY A 430 16.68 13.95 -12.80
CA GLY A 430 16.72 15.33 -13.28
C GLY A 430 16.45 16.35 -12.19
N LEU A 431 15.45 16.09 -11.32
CA LEU A 431 15.19 16.92 -10.14
C LEU A 431 16.39 16.99 -9.19
N ASN A 432 17.07 15.86 -8.96
CA ASN A 432 18.26 15.83 -8.13
C ASN A 432 19.45 16.54 -8.78
N LEU A 433 19.65 16.38 -10.08
CA LEU A 433 20.69 17.10 -10.83
C LEU A 433 20.46 18.61 -10.78
N GLN A 434 19.22 19.07 -10.89
CA GLN A 434 18.85 20.47 -10.73
C GLN A 434 19.17 20.97 -9.31
N HIS A 435 18.87 20.18 -8.27
CA HIS A 435 19.23 20.48 -6.88
C HIS A 435 20.75 20.68 -6.73
N PHE A 436 21.57 19.74 -7.21
CA PHE A 436 23.03 19.87 -7.10
C PHE A 436 23.58 20.99 -7.99
N ALA A 437 23.02 21.22 -9.17
CA ALA A 437 23.41 22.36 -10.02
C ALA A 437 23.17 23.70 -9.32
N ALA A 438 22.04 23.84 -8.62
CA ALA A 438 21.75 25.03 -7.82
C ALA A 438 22.67 25.14 -6.60
N ALA A 439 22.93 24.04 -5.90
CA ALA A 439 23.75 24.02 -4.68
C ALA A 439 25.25 24.26 -4.93
N THR A 440 25.76 23.84 -6.10
CA THR A 440 27.21 23.90 -6.43
C THR A 440 27.54 24.98 -7.46
N GLY A 441 26.57 25.41 -8.27
CA GLY A 441 26.80 26.27 -9.43
C GLY A 441 27.46 25.56 -10.61
N ASP A 442 27.55 24.22 -10.61
CA ASP A 442 28.19 23.45 -11.66
C ASP A 442 27.34 23.46 -12.96
N PRO A 443 27.85 24.03 -14.07
CA PRO A 443 27.13 24.05 -15.33
C PRO A 443 26.94 22.65 -15.94
N ALA A 444 27.84 21.69 -15.70
CA ALA A 444 27.71 20.35 -16.26
C ALA A 444 26.52 19.60 -15.67
N LEU A 445 26.23 19.79 -14.38
CA LEU A 445 25.05 19.23 -13.73
C LEU A 445 23.76 19.87 -14.26
N ARG A 446 23.80 21.18 -14.53
CA ARG A 446 22.68 21.89 -15.16
C ARG A 446 22.41 21.34 -16.56
N ASP A 447 23.44 21.19 -17.38
CA ASP A 447 23.33 20.64 -18.75
C ASP A 447 22.82 19.19 -18.74
N ALA A 448 23.22 18.39 -17.75
CA ALA A 448 22.70 17.04 -17.54
C ALA A 448 21.21 17.05 -17.17
N ALA A 449 20.77 17.98 -16.30
CA ALA A 449 19.35 18.14 -15.96
C ALA A 449 18.50 18.54 -17.19
N PHE A 450 19.00 19.43 -18.05
CA PHE A 450 18.34 19.75 -19.33
C PHE A 450 18.30 18.56 -20.29
N SER A 451 19.39 17.80 -20.38
CA SER A 451 19.43 16.58 -21.21
C SER A 451 18.38 15.56 -20.75
N VAL A 452 18.15 15.43 -19.44
CA VAL A 452 17.06 14.62 -18.89
C VAL A 452 15.69 15.17 -19.31
N ALA A 453 15.50 16.49 -19.24
CA ALA A 453 14.26 17.14 -19.65
C ALA A 453 13.92 16.87 -21.12
N ASP A 454 14.91 16.98 -22.01
CA ASP A 454 14.76 16.70 -23.45
C ASP A 454 14.32 15.25 -23.67
N ILE A 455 14.99 14.29 -23.03
CA ILE A 455 14.63 12.86 -23.14
C ILE A 455 13.20 12.61 -22.63
N LEU A 456 12.79 13.24 -21.54
CA LEU A 456 11.43 13.12 -21.01
C LEU A 456 10.39 13.78 -21.94
N ALA A 457 10.70 14.94 -22.51
CA ALA A 457 9.82 15.66 -23.42
C ALA A 457 9.57 14.86 -24.70
N ASP A 458 10.60 14.20 -25.23
CA ASP A 458 10.51 13.30 -26.38
C ASP A 458 9.63 12.07 -26.08
N ARG A 459 9.78 11.48 -24.88
CA ARG A 459 9.04 10.26 -24.48
C ARG A 459 7.60 10.51 -24.08
N LEU A 460 7.26 11.72 -23.64
CA LEU A 460 5.92 12.06 -23.17
C LEU A 460 4.85 12.01 -24.30
N GLY A 461 5.27 12.08 -25.57
CA GLY A 461 4.36 11.97 -26.72
C GLY A 461 3.32 13.10 -26.80
N PRO A 462 2.39 13.06 -27.76
CA PRO A 462 1.32 14.06 -27.89
C PRO A 462 0.22 13.89 -26.82
N ALA A 463 -0.36 15.02 -26.37
CA ALA A 463 -1.40 15.05 -25.34
C ALA A 463 -2.66 14.23 -25.71
N ASP A 464 -3.01 14.21 -27.01
CA ASP A 464 -4.20 13.55 -27.56
C ASP A 464 -3.93 12.15 -28.13
N GLY A 465 -2.75 11.58 -27.88
CA GLY A 465 -2.50 10.17 -28.21
C GLY A 465 -3.57 9.30 -27.56
N ALA A 466 -4.30 8.52 -28.35
CA ALA A 466 -5.22 7.52 -27.83
C ALA A 466 -4.43 6.58 -26.91
N ALA A 467 -5.02 6.22 -25.77
CA ALA A 467 -4.57 5.06 -25.01
C ALA A 467 -4.91 3.82 -25.84
N ASP A 468 -4.18 3.58 -26.92
CA ASP A 468 -4.20 2.28 -27.57
C ASP A 468 -3.54 1.32 -26.58
N ASP A 469 -4.28 0.26 -26.21
CA ASP A 469 -3.84 -0.93 -25.43
C ASP A 469 -2.69 -1.71 -26.12
N THR A 470 -1.90 -1.05 -26.95
CA THR A 470 -0.68 -1.56 -27.54
C THR A 470 0.49 -1.33 -26.59
N ALA A 471 1.43 -2.25 -26.61
CA ALA A 471 2.51 -2.42 -25.65
C ALA A 471 3.56 -1.28 -25.56
N ASP A 472 3.25 -0.07 -26.05
CA ASP A 472 4.16 1.09 -26.19
C ASP A 472 3.67 2.35 -25.44
N ASP A 473 2.83 2.21 -24.41
CA ASP A 473 2.58 3.31 -23.48
C ASP A 473 3.83 3.52 -22.59
N ALA A 474 4.57 4.60 -22.81
CA ALA A 474 5.75 4.95 -22.01
C ALA A 474 5.43 5.15 -20.51
N PHE A 475 4.15 5.35 -20.16
CA PHE A 475 3.66 5.54 -18.80
C PHE A 475 2.48 4.61 -18.51
N PRO A 476 2.71 3.31 -18.28
CA PRO A 476 1.62 2.36 -18.02
C PRO A 476 0.93 2.55 -16.66
N TYR A 477 1.48 3.41 -15.80
CA TYR A 477 0.97 3.74 -14.48
C TYR A 477 0.60 5.23 -14.39
N ALA A 478 -0.18 5.61 -13.38
CA ALA A 478 -0.46 7.00 -13.02
C ALA A 478 0.07 7.31 -11.61
N GLY A 479 0.11 8.60 -11.26
CA GLY A 479 0.49 9.07 -9.93
C GLY A 479 1.94 9.54 -9.84
N LEU A 480 2.31 10.08 -8.67
CA LEU A 480 3.55 10.82 -8.46
C LEU A 480 4.82 10.01 -8.72
N LEU A 481 4.88 8.77 -8.21
CA LEU A 481 6.11 7.98 -8.22
C LEU A 481 6.35 7.25 -9.53
N ARG A 482 5.28 6.81 -10.21
CA ARG A 482 5.33 5.87 -11.36
C ARG A 482 4.67 6.40 -12.62
N GLY A 483 3.84 7.43 -12.52
CA GLY A 483 3.12 8.04 -13.65
C GLY A 483 3.81 9.27 -14.22
N ALA A 484 3.10 9.94 -15.13
CA ALA A 484 3.56 11.16 -15.81
C ALA A 484 3.62 12.37 -14.85
N THR A 485 2.98 12.29 -13.69
CA THR A 485 3.07 13.33 -12.63
C THR A 485 4.50 13.55 -12.15
N GLY A 486 5.36 12.53 -12.14
CA GLY A 486 6.78 12.66 -11.83
C GLY A 486 7.51 13.62 -12.78
N PRO A 487 7.50 13.35 -14.11
CA PRO A 487 7.95 14.30 -15.12
C PRO A 487 7.29 15.68 -15.02
N ALA A 488 5.98 15.75 -14.76
CA ALA A 488 5.29 17.03 -14.59
C ALA A 488 5.93 17.89 -13.49
N LEU A 489 6.27 17.28 -12.35
CA LEU A 489 6.96 17.95 -11.25
C LEU A 489 8.34 18.47 -11.70
N MET A 490 9.10 17.66 -12.44
CA MET A 490 10.40 18.08 -12.97
C MET A 490 10.28 19.28 -13.90
N PHE A 491 9.40 19.23 -14.89
CA PHE A 491 9.19 20.35 -15.81
C PHE A 491 8.73 21.61 -15.06
N LEU A 492 7.86 21.44 -14.07
CA LEU A 492 7.43 22.56 -13.23
C LEU A 492 8.59 23.21 -12.47
N ARG A 493 9.51 22.42 -11.90
CA ARG A 493 10.71 22.96 -11.24
C ARG A 493 11.69 23.60 -12.22
N LEU A 494 11.80 23.10 -13.44
CA LEU A 494 12.60 23.76 -14.49
C LEU A 494 11.98 25.07 -14.93
N HIS A 495 10.65 25.16 -15.06
CA HIS A 495 9.96 26.41 -15.31
C HIS A 495 10.24 27.44 -14.20
N GLU A 496 10.19 27.02 -12.94
CA GLU A 496 10.44 27.91 -11.80
C GLU A 496 11.87 28.45 -11.77
N ASP A 497 12.85 27.67 -12.21
CA ASP A 497 14.26 28.06 -12.28
C ASP A 497 14.57 28.93 -13.52
N THR A 498 14.01 28.59 -14.67
CA THR A 498 14.37 29.22 -15.96
C THR A 498 13.43 30.34 -16.40
N GLY A 499 12.17 30.28 -15.96
CA GLY A 499 11.07 31.10 -16.48
C GLY A 499 10.55 30.67 -17.85
N ASP A 500 11.04 29.56 -18.43
CA ASP A 500 10.64 29.11 -19.76
C ASP A 500 9.21 28.54 -19.76
N PRO A 501 8.26 29.14 -20.50
CA PRO A 501 6.88 28.66 -20.54
C PRO A 501 6.71 27.29 -21.20
N GLU A 502 7.65 26.82 -22.01
CA GLU A 502 7.57 25.51 -22.67
C GLU A 502 7.53 24.36 -21.65
N PHE A 503 8.33 24.46 -20.59
CA PHE A 503 8.27 23.48 -19.49
C PHE A 503 6.91 23.47 -18.78
N LEU A 504 6.23 24.62 -18.73
CA LEU A 504 4.89 24.67 -18.14
C LEU A 504 3.84 23.99 -19.04
N ASP A 505 4.01 24.05 -20.37
CA ASP A 505 3.19 23.29 -21.32
C ASP A 505 3.46 21.78 -21.24
N LEU A 506 4.73 21.38 -21.05
CA LEU A 506 5.11 19.98 -20.83
C LEU A 506 4.52 19.42 -19.52
N ALA A 507 4.51 20.23 -18.45
CA ALA A 507 3.88 19.88 -17.18
C ALA A 507 2.36 19.67 -17.34
N ASP A 508 1.67 20.57 -18.07
CA ASP A 508 0.24 20.44 -18.39
C ASP A 508 -0.07 19.12 -19.12
N ARG A 509 0.72 18.81 -20.16
CA ARG A 509 0.59 17.59 -20.96
C ARG A 509 0.73 16.34 -20.10
N ALA A 510 1.74 16.32 -19.22
CA ALA A 510 2.00 15.19 -18.33
C ALA A 510 0.89 15.01 -17.27
N LEU A 511 0.41 16.09 -16.66
CA LEU A 511 -0.71 16.03 -15.71
C LEU A 511 -2.00 15.50 -16.37
N ARG A 512 -2.30 15.93 -17.60
CA ARG A 512 -3.46 15.43 -18.35
C ARG A 512 -3.38 13.94 -18.64
N GLN A 513 -2.19 13.39 -18.87
CA GLN A 513 -2.01 11.96 -19.12
C GLN A 513 -2.42 11.12 -17.89
N ASP A 514 -1.97 11.52 -16.70
CA ASP A 514 -2.37 10.82 -15.47
C ASP A 514 -3.85 11.06 -15.12
N LEU A 515 -4.36 12.29 -15.31
CA LEU A 515 -5.78 12.61 -15.05
C LEU A 515 -6.75 11.83 -15.94
N ARG A 516 -6.35 11.40 -17.14
CA ARG A 516 -7.16 10.52 -18.01
C ARG A 516 -7.33 9.10 -17.45
N ARG A 517 -6.43 8.68 -16.54
CA ARG A 517 -6.51 7.40 -15.83
C ARG A 517 -7.21 7.53 -14.48
N CYS A 518 -7.84 8.68 -14.20
CA CYS A 518 -8.64 8.87 -13.01
C CYS A 518 -10.14 8.71 -13.30
N VAL A 519 -10.87 8.22 -12.31
CA VAL A 519 -12.33 8.16 -12.30
C VAL A 519 -12.86 9.04 -11.17
N VAL A 520 -14.01 9.67 -11.39
CA VAL A 520 -14.75 10.39 -10.34
C VAL A 520 -15.82 9.45 -9.78
N ARG A 521 -15.74 9.14 -8.49
CA ARG A 521 -16.72 8.33 -7.75
C ARG A 521 -18.04 9.09 -7.58
N GLU A 522 -19.13 8.42 -7.20
CA GLU A 522 -20.44 9.05 -7.03
C GLU A 522 -20.40 10.21 -6.03
N GLY A 523 -19.51 10.13 -5.02
CA GLY A 523 -19.26 11.18 -4.04
C GLY A 523 -18.45 12.38 -4.54
N GLY A 524 -18.03 12.40 -5.80
CA GLY A 524 -17.20 13.47 -6.37
C GLY A 524 -15.72 13.38 -6.01
N ALA A 525 -15.29 12.31 -5.33
CA ALA A 525 -13.87 12.02 -5.10
C ALA A 525 -13.23 11.50 -6.40
N MET A 526 -12.06 12.02 -6.75
CA MET A 526 -11.30 11.57 -7.92
C MET A 526 -10.13 10.68 -7.50
N GLU A 527 -10.06 9.48 -8.07
CA GLU A 527 -9.07 8.45 -7.74
C GLU A 527 -8.46 7.87 -9.02
N VAL A 528 -7.21 7.40 -8.96
CA VAL A 528 -6.60 6.68 -10.09
C VAL A 528 -7.30 5.33 -10.24
N ASP A 529 -7.67 4.96 -11.46
CA ASP A 529 -8.33 3.70 -11.80
C ASP A 529 -7.33 2.73 -12.45
N GLU A 530 -7.11 1.58 -11.81
CA GLU A 530 -6.29 0.48 -12.37
C GLU A 530 -7.14 -0.59 -13.07
N GLY A 531 -8.45 -0.37 -13.24
CA GLY A 531 -9.42 -1.27 -13.87
C GLY A 531 -9.96 -2.37 -12.94
N TRP A 532 -9.28 -2.65 -11.82
CA TRP A 532 -9.71 -3.61 -10.80
C TRP A 532 -9.82 -3.00 -9.39
N ARG A 533 -9.29 -1.78 -9.20
CA ARG A 533 -9.41 -0.98 -7.97
C ARG A 533 -9.18 0.50 -8.28
N THR A 534 -9.58 1.36 -7.35
CA THR A 534 -9.27 2.80 -7.38
C THR A 534 -8.31 3.18 -6.24
N LEU A 535 -7.43 4.16 -6.46
CA LEU A 535 -6.35 4.52 -5.54
C LEU A 535 -6.27 6.03 -5.27
N PRO A 536 -6.45 6.47 -4.00
CA PRO A 536 -6.30 7.87 -3.60
C PRO A 536 -4.86 8.22 -3.15
N TYR A 537 -3.96 7.24 -3.07
CA TYR A 537 -2.69 7.37 -2.33
C TYR A 537 -1.66 8.35 -2.92
N LEU A 538 -0.69 8.78 -2.10
CA LEU A 538 0.34 9.75 -2.50
C LEU A 538 1.27 9.22 -3.60
N GLY A 539 1.70 7.95 -3.50
CA GLY A 539 2.72 7.39 -4.37
C GLY A 539 2.22 7.08 -5.78
N VAL A 540 1.16 6.26 -5.88
CA VAL A 540 0.61 5.76 -7.16
C VAL A 540 -0.87 6.11 -7.36
N GLY A 541 -1.42 6.95 -6.48
CA GLY A 541 -2.82 7.36 -6.53
C GLY A 541 -2.99 8.85 -6.81
N SER A 542 -4.23 9.30 -6.67
CA SER A 542 -4.61 10.66 -7.09
C SER A 542 -4.04 11.76 -6.20
N ALA A 543 -3.80 11.54 -4.90
CA ALA A 543 -3.24 12.58 -4.02
C ALA A 543 -1.87 13.08 -4.51
N GLY A 544 -1.03 12.20 -5.05
CA GLY A 544 0.24 12.59 -5.67
C GLY A 544 0.07 13.52 -6.87
N ILE A 545 -0.93 13.25 -7.71
CA ILE A 545 -1.31 14.12 -8.83
C ILE A 545 -1.77 15.47 -8.30
N GLY A 546 -2.65 15.47 -7.29
CA GLY A 546 -3.18 16.68 -6.65
C GLY A 546 -2.09 17.60 -6.10
N LEU A 547 -1.02 17.04 -5.54
CA LEU A 547 0.11 17.83 -5.04
C LEU A 547 0.79 18.64 -6.14
N VAL A 548 1.13 18.01 -7.26
CA VAL A 548 1.80 18.69 -8.38
C VAL A 548 0.83 19.63 -9.09
N LEU A 549 -0.44 19.24 -9.17
CA LEU A 549 -1.51 20.05 -9.74
C LEU A 549 -1.73 21.36 -8.97
N ASP A 550 -1.68 21.34 -7.64
CA ASP A 550 -1.75 22.53 -6.80
C ASP A 550 -0.60 23.52 -7.07
N ASP A 551 0.59 23.03 -7.41
CA ASP A 551 1.73 23.88 -7.78
C ASP A 551 1.56 24.43 -9.19
N TYR A 552 1.14 23.60 -10.14
CA TYR A 552 0.87 24.02 -11.51
C TYR A 552 -0.18 25.14 -11.57
N LEU A 553 -1.26 25.01 -10.80
CA LEU A 553 -2.33 26.01 -10.68
C LEU A 553 -1.85 27.34 -10.07
N ALA A 554 -0.72 27.37 -9.36
CA ALA A 554 -0.12 28.62 -8.88
C ALA A 554 0.52 29.44 -10.03
N HIS A 555 0.81 28.81 -11.16
CA HIS A 555 1.38 29.44 -12.35
C HIS A 555 0.36 29.63 -13.49
N ARG A 556 -0.67 28.79 -13.59
CA ARG A 556 -1.78 28.92 -14.58
C ARG A 556 -3.16 28.88 -13.94
N GLU A 557 -3.75 30.06 -13.74
CA GLU A 557 -5.07 30.18 -13.10
C GLU A 557 -6.26 29.83 -14.02
N ASP A 558 -6.14 29.92 -15.34
CA ASP A 558 -7.27 29.72 -16.28
C ASP A 558 -7.38 28.29 -16.83
N THR A 559 -7.55 27.32 -15.92
CA THR A 559 -7.76 25.92 -16.29
C THR A 559 -8.89 25.28 -15.47
N PRO A 560 -10.17 25.50 -15.84
CA PRO A 560 -11.33 24.98 -15.09
C PRO A 560 -11.27 23.48 -14.81
N PHE A 561 -10.80 22.70 -15.79
CA PHE A 561 -10.61 21.24 -15.66
C PHE A 561 -9.63 20.86 -14.55
N HIS A 562 -8.47 21.51 -14.49
CA HIS A 562 -7.46 21.27 -13.45
C HIS A 562 -7.97 21.70 -12.08
N LYS A 563 -8.69 22.82 -11.99
CA LYS A 563 -9.31 23.26 -10.73
C LYS A 563 -10.34 22.25 -10.22
N SER A 564 -11.20 21.73 -11.10
CA SER A 564 -12.18 20.70 -10.70
C SER A 564 -11.50 19.40 -10.29
N ALA A 565 -10.45 18.97 -11.01
CA ALA A 565 -9.68 17.79 -10.67
C ALA A 565 -8.98 17.94 -9.30
N ALA A 566 -8.29 19.06 -9.05
CA ALA A 566 -7.64 19.33 -7.76
C ALA A 566 -8.62 19.28 -6.58
N ALA A 567 -9.82 19.84 -6.74
CA ALA A 567 -10.86 19.79 -5.71
C ALA A 567 -11.37 18.36 -5.47
N ALA A 568 -11.64 17.60 -6.55
CA ALA A 568 -12.09 16.21 -6.47
C ALA A 568 -11.04 15.27 -5.85
N ILE A 569 -9.75 15.48 -6.17
CA ILE A 569 -8.63 14.75 -5.57
C ILE A 569 -8.50 15.09 -4.08
N ARG A 570 -8.61 16.37 -3.71
CA ARG A 570 -8.59 16.77 -2.30
C ARG A 570 -9.72 16.09 -1.52
N LYS A 571 -10.90 15.94 -2.12
CA LYS A 571 -12.01 15.18 -1.52
C LYS A 571 -11.62 13.71 -1.26
N ALA A 572 -10.96 13.04 -2.20
CA ALA A 572 -10.47 11.67 -2.00
C ALA A 572 -9.54 11.54 -0.78
N ALA A 573 -8.64 12.52 -0.57
CA ALA A 573 -7.74 12.54 0.59
C ALA A 573 -8.44 12.71 1.95
N THR A 574 -9.72 13.08 1.98
CA THR A 574 -10.51 13.22 3.22
C THR A 574 -11.17 11.93 3.70
N ALA A 575 -11.03 10.82 2.97
CA ALA A 575 -11.63 9.53 3.32
C ALA A 575 -11.31 9.10 4.76
N ARG A 576 -12.27 8.46 5.42
CA ARG A 576 -12.20 8.22 6.88
C ARG A 576 -11.38 6.99 7.27
N PHE A 577 -11.07 6.14 6.30
CA PHE A 577 -10.36 4.89 6.52
C PHE A 577 -9.32 4.65 5.43
N PHE A 578 -8.14 4.22 5.87
CA PHE A 578 -7.06 3.74 5.02
C PHE A 578 -6.49 2.50 5.70
N ILE A 579 -6.28 1.44 4.91
CA ILE A 579 -5.75 0.18 5.46
C ILE A 579 -4.34 0.41 6.00
N GLN A 580 -3.53 1.16 5.25
CA GLN A 580 -2.11 1.35 5.54
C GLN A 580 -1.84 2.72 6.22
N PRO A 581 -0.86 2.79 7.15
CA PRO A 581 -0.46 4.05 7.77
C PRO A 581 0.57 4.83 6.94
N GLY A 582 1.24 4.17 6.00
CA GLY A 582 2.45 4.64 5.33
C GLY A 582 2.33 5.94 4.54
N LEU A 583 3.48 6.48 4.15
CA LEU A 583 3.59 7.77 3.46
C LEU A 583 3.15 7.67 2.00
N PHE A 584 3.63 6.67 1.24
CA PHE A 584 3.28 6.56 -0.18
C PHE A 584 1.98 5.82 -0.40
N GLN A 585 1.68 4.83 0.43
CA GLN A 585 0.45 4.04 0.38
C GLN A 585 -0.21 4.12 1.76
N GLY A 586 -0.89 5.22 2.09
CA GLY A 586 -1.57 5.29 3.37
C GLY A 586 -1.94 6.66 3.88
N MET A 587 -2.37 6.67 5.14
CA MET A 587 -2.89 7.84 5.84
C MET A 587 -1.84 8.95 6.01
N ALA A 588 -0.56 8.62 6.24
CA ALA A 588 0.49 9.62 6.33
C ALA A 588 0.63 10.43 5.03
N GLY A 589 0.47 9.80 3.87
CA GLY A 589 0.44 10.50 2.59
C GLY A 589 -0.70 11.52 2.49
N MET A 590 -1.87 11.18 3.04
CA MET A 590 -3.04 12.07 3.05
C MET A 590 -2.83 13.26 3.98
N ILE A 591 -2.24 13.03 5.16
CA ILE A 591 -1.87 14.10 6.10
C ILE A 591 -0.90 15.07 5.40
N LEU A 592 0.13 14.57 4.73
CA LEU A 592 1.08 15.40 3.99
C LEU A 592 0.38 16.21 2.89
N CYS A 593 -0.50 15.56 2.12
CA CYS A 593 -1.25 16.20 1.04
C CYS A 593 -2.16 17.33 1.54
N LEU A 594 -2.97 17.05 2.56
CA LEU A 594 -3.93 18.00 3.12
C LEU A 594 -3.25 19.12 3.92
N SER A 595 -2.07 18.89 4.50
CA SER A 595 -1.34 19.92 5.25
C SER A 595 -0.72 20.99 4.36
N ARG A 596 -0.46 20.66 3.09
CA ARG A 596 0.32 21.48 2.17
C ARG A 596 -0.19 22.91 1.93
N PRO A 597 -1.50 23.20 1.85
CA PRO A 597 -2.00 24.56 1.66
C PRO A 597 -1.80 25.47 2.88
N HIS A 598 -1.44 24.92 4.04
CA HIS A 598 -1.34 25.66 5.29
C HIS A 598 0.09 26.10 5.60
N PRO A 599 0.27 27.24 6.29
CA PRO A 599 1.58 27.59 6.86
C PRO A 599 2.11 26.50 7.81
N PRO A 600 3.45 26.34 7.91
CA PRO A 600 4.08 25.40 8.83
C PRO A 600 3.50 25.47 10.25
N GLY A 601 3.27 24.31 10.86
CA GLY A 601 2.75 24.17 12.22
C GLY A 601 1.27 24.49 12.40
N THR A 602 0.53 24.86 11.35
CA THR A 602 -0.86 25.34 11.49
C THR A 602 -1.92 24.43 10.85
N ALA A 603 -1.53 23.37 10.13
CA ALA A 603 -2.48 22.57 9.36
C ALA A 603 -3.54 21.89 10.24
N ALA A 604 -3.12 21.18 11.29
CA ALA A 604 -4.03 20.50 12.20
C ALA A 604 -4.95 21.47 12.96
N GLN A 605 -4.53 22.72 13.18
CA GLN A 605 -5.38 23.74 13.80
C GLN A 605 -6.44 24.28 12.82
N ARG A 606 -6.10 24.36 11.52
CA ARG A 606 -6.91 25.03 10.49
C ARG A 606 -7.81 24.06 9.72
N ASP A 607 -7.43 22.80 9.65
CA ASP A 607 -8.16 21.75 8.95
C ASP A 607 -8.54 20.62 9.92
N PRO A 608 -9.83 20.47 10.28
CA PRO A 608 -10.27 19.41 11.18
C PRO A 608 -10.05 18.00 10.60
N VAL A 609 -9.98 17.84 9.27
CA VAL A 609 -9.68 16.55 8.63
C VAL A 609 -8.23 16.16 8.89
N VAL A 610 -7.29 17.10 8.80
CA VAL A 610 -5.88 16.85 9.15
C VAL A 610 -5.74 16.44 10.62
N ALA A 611 -6.39 17.18 11.53
CA ALA A 611 -6.39 16.84 12.95
C ALA A 611 -6.94 15.43 13.21
N GLU A 612 -8.01 15.08 12.51
CA GLU A 612 -8.67 13.79 12.67
C GLU A 612 -7.86 12.63 12.06
N HIS A 613 -7.21 12.82 10.92
CA HIS A 613 -6.28 11.83 10.38
C HIS A 613 -5.10 11.59 11.32
N ILE A 614 -4.57 12.63 11.97
CA ILE A 614 -3.53 12.46 13.00
C ILE A 614 -4.04 11.61 14.17
N ARG A 615 -5.26 11.84 14.67
CA ARG A 615 -5.86 10.99 15.72
C ARG A 615 -6.03 9.56 15.25
N ARG A 616 -6.47 9.35 14.01
CA ARG A 616 -6.72 8.03 13.42
C ARG A 616 -5.45 7.21 13.19
N LEU A 617 -4.26 7.84 13.16
CA LEU A 617 -3.00 7.08 13.22
C LEU A 617 -2.90 6.20 14.48
N SER A 618 -3.63 6.52 15.56
CA SER A 618 -3.75 5.65 16.73
C SER A 618 -4.26 4.25 16.39
N ARG A 619 -5.01 4.06 15.30
CA ARG A 619 -5.46 2.74 14.83
C ARG A 619 -4.26 1.84 14.54
N HIS A 620 -3.24 2.39 13.88
CA HIS A 620 -2.03 1.68 13.45
C HIS A 620 -0.85 1.79 14.41
N ALA A 621 -0.86 2.74 15.34
CA ALA A 621 0.26 3.00 16.24
C ALA A 621 0.52 1.81 17.20
N LEU A 622 1.70 1.20 17.12
CA LEU A 622 2.14 0.10 17.98
C LEU A 622 3.24 0.59 18.92
N THR A 623 3.66 -0.28 19.85
CA THR A 623 4.75 0.02 20.78
C THR A 623 5.98 -0.85 20.48
N HIS A 624 7.12 -0.21 20.20
CA HIS A 624 8.43 -0.86 20.13
C HIS A 624 9.31 -0.33 21.27
N ARG A 625 9.71 -1.21 22.20
CA ARG A 625 10.55 -0.85 23.37
C ARG A 625 10.01 0.36 24.16
N GLY A 626 8.69 0.45 24.31
CA GLY A 626 8.03 1.55 25.03
C GLY A 626 7.76 2.81 24.21
N HIS A 627 8.03 2.79 22.90
CA HIS A 627 7.92 3.96 22.02
C HIS A 627 7.03 3.69 20.79
N PHE A 628 6.38 4.72 20.25
CA PHE A 628 5.53 4.61 19.07
C PHE A 628 6.30 4.17 17.82
N ALA A 629 5.79 3.10 17.22
CA ALA A 629 6.25 2.58 15.93
C ALA A 629 5.04 2.22 15.07
N PHE A 630 5.23 2.19 13.76
CA PHE A 630 4.19 1.87 12.79
C PHE A 630 4.58 0.63 11.99
N PRO A 631 3.59 -0.20 11.61
CA PRO A 631 3.82 -1.29 10.69
C PRO A 631 4.07 -0.78 9.26
N GLY A 632 4.80 -1.56 8.48
CA GLY A 632 4.95 -1.34 7.03
C GLY A 632 3.77 -1.87 6.23
N ASP A 633 3.98 -2.09 4.94
CA ASP A 633 2.94 -2.57 4.05
C ASP A 633 2.40 -3.94 4.50
N GLN A 634 1.12 -4.19 4.22
CA GLN A 634 0.36 -5.36 4.66
C GLN A 634 0.17 -5.50 6.18
N LEU A 635 0.65 -4.56 6.98
CA LEU A 635 0.52 -4.55 8.45
C LEU A 635 1.19 -5.73 9.17
N MET A 636 2.08 -6.46 8.49
CA MET A 636 2.61 -7.74 8.99
C MET A 636 3.81 -7.60 9.92
N ARG A 637 4.56 -6.49 9.81
CA ARG A 637 5.76 -6.21 10.60
C ARG A 637 5.93 -4.71 10.81
N LEU A 638 6.62 -4.35 11.90
CA LEU A 638 7.09 -2.98 12.09
C LEU A 638 8.07 -2.57 11.00
N SER A 639 7.91 -1.35 10.48
CA SER A 639 8.84 -0.72 9.55
C SER A 639 9.27 0.65 10.08
N THR A 640 10.53 0.99 9.86
CA THR A 640 11.08 2.31 10.20
C THR A 640 11.25 3.22 8.99
N ASP A 641 11.08 2.69 7.77
CA ASP A 641 11.42 3.41 6.55
C ASP A 641 10.49 4.59 6.23
N LEU A 642 10.88 5.37 5.22
CA LEU A 642 10.18 6.57 4.81
C LEU A 642 8.88 6.26 4.04
N ALA A 643 8.89 5.22 3.20
CA ALA A 643 7.78 4.92 2.29
C ALA A 643 6.55 4.35 3.01
N THR A 644 6.79 3.38 3.89
CA THR A 644 5.77 2.52 4.51
C THR A 644 5.72 2.71 6.03
N GLY A 645 6.87 3.03 6.64
CA GLY A 645 7.08 2.91 8.07
C GLY A 645 7.06 4.20 8.89
N SER A 646 7.67 4.08 10.07
CA SER A 646 7.64 5.10 11.12
C SER A 646 8.27 6.44 10.72
N ALA A 647 9.32 6.45 9.89
CA ALA A 647 9.91 7.70 9.40
C ALA A 647 8.96 8.46 8.45
N GLY A 648 8.21 7.73 7.63
CA GLY A 648 7.17 8.31 6.77
C GLY A 648 6.05 8.97 7.55
N VAL A 649 5.55 8.27 8.57
CA VAL A 649 4.52 8.81 9.49
C VAL A 649 5.07 10.02 10.26
N LEU A 650 6.33 9.97 10.71
CA LEU A 650 6.99 11.08 11.41
C LEU A 650 7.04 12.34 10.54
N LEU A 651 7.45 12.18 9.28
CA LEU A 651 7.52 13.27 8.31
C LEU A 651 6.14 13.88 8.04
N ALA A 652 5.11 13.03 7.86
CA ALA A 652 3.75 13.48 7.60
C ALA A 652 3.16 14.27 8.77
N VAL A 653 3.26 13.76 10.00
CA VAL A 653 2.80 14.49 11.19
C VAL A 653 3.59 15.79 11.37
N GLY A 654 4.89 15.77 11.09
CA GLY A 654 5.73 16.97 11.07
C GLY A 654 5.26 18.01 10.06
N SER A 655 4.81 17.59 8.87
CA SER A 655 4.27 18.52 7.86
C SER A 655 3.04 19.30 8.33
N ALA A 656 2.29 18.73 9.28
CA ALA A 656 1.09 19.34 9.84
C ALA A 656 1.36 20.22 11.07
N LEU A 657 2.33 19.83 11.91
CA LEU A 657 2.48 20.33 13.28
C LEU A 657 3.85 20.95 13.61
N HIS A 658 4.87 20.78 12.77
CA HIS A 658 6.20 21.33 13.04
C HIS A 658 6.30 22.81 12.63
N ASP A 659 6.93 23.64 13.47
CA ASP A 659 7.05 25.09 13.26
C ASP A 659 7.86 25.46 12.00
N ARG A 660 8.77 24.58 11.58
CA ARG A 660 9.53 24.73 10.34
C ARG A 660 8.91 23.87 9.23
N PRO A 661 9.08 24.26 7.96
CA PRO A 661 8.59 23.44 6.85
C PRO A 661 9.18 22.03 6.87
N VAL A 662 8.32 21.01 7.00
CA VAL A 662 8.66 19.58 6.84
C VAL A 662 8.00 19.09 5.56
N ARG A 663 8.78 18.55 4.63
CA ARG A 663 8.29 18.19 3.28
C ARG A 663 9.03 16.97 2.73
N LEU A 664 8.45 16.35 1.70
CA LEU A 664 9.20 15.48 0.81
C LEU A 664 10.10 16.32 -0.12
N PRO A 665 11.24 15.78 -0.58
CA PRO A 665 12.10 16.45 -1.55
C PRO A 665 11.33 16.93 -2.78
N PHE A 666 11.72 18.09 -3.29
CA PHE A 666 11.17 18.73 -4.50
C PHE A 666 9.70 19.15 -4.45
N LEU A 667 8.95 18.87 -3.37
CA LEU A 667 7.53 19.23 -3.21
C LEU A 667 7.32 20.51 -2.37
N ALA A 668 8.18 21.51 -2.57
CA ALA A 668 8.04 22.82 -1.93
C ALA A 668 7.06 23.72 -2.69
N PRO A 669 6.11 24.41 -2.01
CA PRO A 669 5.35 25.48 -2.61
C PRO A 669 6.32 26.61 -2.95
N SER A 670 6.18 27.15 -4.15
CA SER A 670 6.87 28.37 -4.55
C SER A 670 6.60 29.48 -3.52
N ASP A 671 7.65 30.06 -2.95
CA ASP A 671 7.61 31.15 -1.94
C ASP A 671 6.82 32.40 -2.39
N ARG A 672 6.37 32.43 -3.65
CA ARG A 672 5.52 33.49 -4.22
C ARG A 672 4.13 33.60 -3.57
N ARG A 673 3.64 32.61 -2.82
CA ARG A 673 2.38 32.77 -2.05
C ARG A 673 2.50 33.76 -0.87
N ASN A 674 3.71 34.16 -0.45
CA ASN A 674 3.93 35.05 0.70
C ASN A 674 4.65 36.38 0.38
N GLY A 675 4.75 36.78 -0.89
CA GLY A 675 5.33 38.08 -1.26
C GLY A 675 4.35 39.25 -1.10
N PRO A 676 4.71 40.36 -0.40
CA PRO A 676 3.85 41.53 -0.32
C PRO A 676 3.73 42.21 -1.70
N ARG A 677 2.49 42.54 -2.09
CA ARG A 677 2.21 43.44 -3.21
C ARG A 677 2.91 44.78 -2.99
N GLY A 678 3.70 45.21 -3.97
CA GLY A 678 4.11 46.60 -4.12
C GLY A 678 5.61 46.82 -4.19
N HIS A 679 6.16 46.80 -5.41
CA HIS A 679 7.29 47.66 -5.72
C HIS A 679 6.82 49.11 -5.55
N MET A 680 7.13 49.73 -4.41
CA MET A 680 7.24 51.19 -4.37
C MET A 680 8.65 51.56 -4.87
N PRO A 681 8.76 52.42 -5.90
CA PRO A 681 10.06 52.89 -6.36
C PRO A 681 10.71 53.79 -5.28
N PRO A 682 12.05 53.84 -5.21
CA PRO A 682 12.75 54.64 -4.21
C PRO A 682 12.46 56.13 -4.43
N SER A 683 12.05 56.82 -3.36
CA SER A 683 11.97 58.28 -3.35
C SER A 683 13.36 58.91 -3.50
N PRO A 684 13.49 60.03 -4.24
CA PRO A 684 14.78 60.68 -4.44
C PRO A 684 15.29 61.35 -3.15
N PRO A 685 16.62 61.56 -3.02
CA PRO A 685 17.21 62.13 -1.81
C PRO A 685 16.81 63.59 -1.65
N GLY A 686 16.03 63.87 -0.61
CA GLY A 686 15.64 65.20 -0.18
C GLY A 686 16.78 65.90 0.56
N GLN A 687 17.01 67.14 0.16
CA GLN A 687 18.01 68.09 0.66
C GLN A 687 17.86 68.43 2.15
N GLU A 688 19.00 68.84 2.70
CA GLU A 688 19.24 69.48 3.99
C GLU A 688 18.27 70.62 4.35
N GLY A 689 18.02 70.76 5.66
CA GLY A 689 17.36 71.87 6.34
C GLY A 689 16.64 71.32 7.57
N GLY A 690 16.98 71.62 8.82
CA GLY A 690 17.49 72.86 9.38
C GLY A 690 16.55 73.24 10.54
N GLU A 691 17.04 73.04 11.76
CA GLU A 691 16.65 73.62 13.06
C GLU A 691 15.19 73.57 13.61
N LEU A 692 15.20 73.25 14.92
CA LEU A 692 14.22 73.35 16.02
C LEU A 692 13.44 74.69 16.11
N PRO A 693 12.39 74.83 16.95
CA PRO A 693 12.07 74.07 18.17
C PRO A 693 10.73 73.33 18.23
#